data_AF-A0A951H6A7-F1
#
_entry.id   AF-A0A951H6A7-F1
#
_cell.length_a   1.000
_cell.length_b   1.000
_cell.length_c   1.000
_cell.angle_alpha   90.00
_cell.angle_beta   90.00
_cell.angle_gamma   90.00
#
_symmetry.space_group_name_H-M   'P 1'
#
loop_
_entity.id
_entity.type
_entity.pdbx_description
1 polymer ?
#
loop_
_entity_poly.entity_id
_entity_poly.type
_entity_poly.pdbx_seq_one_letter_code
_entity_poly.pdbx_strand_id
1 'polypeptide(L)'
;MLKRALFLFCFLAHCTLAHAVPITAKVVGTDGKPIAKAQVFVFTSLNSYPPPAPLTFETDQDGVFKADLNLTTNPPNSYGIVTVYVPGLALSGGLLKQGQNIIKMEAPAEAHGSVKDGTGKPIADAVVTLIAAFKNMNNLDGLAAIVPEQLKSQFSVKSGADGNWTLGGVPAAYHGMVLLNDPRYIHAFAEVTPGGTPTTLTAQVGASVTGKVVHEDGTPAAGIKVSAVGGSGGPFGANDTTDANGIYHLTGLTPGPVIVVAADPSGQWVTLPVSDIKAKSGETVQAPNHTLIQGSFITGVVTDKATRAPLSNVAVWAGAESQLAVGGIEPVRSDKEGHYKIRVTPGKNTVSLLEQPKGYLPLAKPLEVEVGKGETKELPIELNAGLTVAGIALDAQGKPAADVEIKATIKDPNQNGEWIQPVTTKTDATGKWALDGLRKGQWSLSTSGAWNVVGPLEISVPATDAQKLTLRKVNLLTLKGRVVTKDHKPLGAVTIKAHVEVPDGQNSTQLDEQDAATDATGQFTLKDLRPDVKVSFTPDAAGYKFLAGGKVTLQGQGFEVQDIVLLPLAAKVTGVVADAEGKPVAGAKVMSPDGDPKLQVTTDADGKFTLTSLPAGDVMVIAGYKGAVGEARDVNGKAPVSLKLQPVQPVPPSDIQRAYSLLEELWATTEGTQTYRNNIPVTLAAYDPDLAVKLASRKDGTINDSILSQIIAVVAKTDAARALEWAVPKVTQIKDGYSSYTAKSSLAFALADLKPDVAKGFYNEAKAFDKDQTAQNPKEYQGISSRATLLSRIAAKLHLKNEANQFAQVAINAINATPAAERTWMMGPVLALNPDGDGKAIAFNPDLGGKLLADLSAEPRKQVISNAITSSISYGDLLTARSLLDNLLEIEKQNTNGGIYSGSAKQSLVEALGKRDPAAALELAHNDSTRDTYNRAITLALAAQYQPKDVALQVLREAADAAAAYPSLDANSRVAAIAYGIDPKIGAEIFETAHTRLEAEKAQRESSDIYGGQNTSIADFAYYYSRLDPAESRLLLEAEFTRQKQIPRTTDNRWQYSNNLTNLIAAMAAVDIDRAMELTYLLPPPDKDDQWNNPQTEGQRLIAQYVLLSDAERRSKSFRDWDKSNGWQ
;
A
#
# COMPACT_ATOMS: atom_id res chain seq x y z
N MET A 1 -54.88 -12.76 43.77
CA MET A 1 -53.80 -11.81 44.12
C MET A 1 -52.43 -12.48 44.36
N LEU A 2 -52.34 -13.79 44.65
CA LEU A 2 -51.04 -14.49 44.79
C LEU A 2 -50.32 -14.88 43.46
N LYS A 3 -51.00 -14.84 42.31
CA LYS A 3 -50.38 -15.12 40.99
C LYS A 3 -49.71 -13.92 40.31
N ARG A 4 -49.87 -12.70 40.86
CA ARG A 4 -49.18 -11.47 40.38
C ARG A 4 -47.93 -11.13 41.19
N ALA A 5 -47.69 -11.80 42.32
CA ALA A 5 -46.47 -11.61 43.12
C ALA A 5 -45.30 -12.51 42.66
N LEU A 6 -45.57 -13.64 41.99
CA LEU A 6 -44.51 -14.54 41.50
C LEU A 6 -43.87 -14.09 40.18
N PHE A 7 -44.55 -13.24 39.40
CA PHE A 7 -44.02 -12.68 38.15
C PHE A 7 -43.12 -11.46 38.37
N LEU A 8 -43.16 -10.84 39.55
CA LEU A 8 -42.34 -9.67 39.90
C LEU A 8 -41.01 -10.04 40.58
N PHE A 9 -40.82 -11.29 41.00
CA PHE A 9 -39.59 -11.74 41.68
C PHE A 9 -38.58 -12.45 40.75
N CYS A 10 -38.99 -12.90 39.55
CA CYS A 10 -38.06 -13.45 38.54
C CYS A 10 -37.46 -12.37 37.60
N PHE A 11 -37.95 -11.12 37.68
CA PHE A 11 -37.47 -10.01 36.84
C PHE A 11 -36.35 -9.17 37.46
N LEU A 12 -35.92 -9.47 38.69
CA LEU A 12 -34.88 -8.73 39.43
C LEU A 12 -33.61 -9.52 39.73
N ALA A 13 -33.43 -10.72 39.15
CA ALA A 13 -32.24 -11.56 39.35
C ALA A 13 -31.37 -11.76 38.09
N HIS A 14 -31.65 -11.07 36.98
CA HIS A 14 -30.85 -11.17 35.75
C HIS A 14 -29.85 -10.01 35.62
N CYS A 15 -29.05 -9.80 36.67
CA CYS A 15 -27.80 -9.05 36.58
C CYS A 15 -26.65 -9.98 36.95
N THR A 16 -25.86 -10.31 35.92
CA THR A 16 -24.40 -10.53 35.92
C THR A 16 -23.82 -11.57 36.88
N LEU A 17 -22.97 -12.44 36.34
CA LEU A 17 -21.58 -12.57 36.80
C LEU A 17 -20.79 -13.37 35.75
N ALA A 18 -20.23 -12.65 34.77
CA ALA A 18 -18.89 -13.01 34.31
C ALA A 18 -18.02 -13.13 35.58
N HIS A 19 -17.33 -14.25 35.77
CA HIS A 19 -16.55 -14.45 36.98
C HIS A 19 -15.35 -13.51 36.94
N ALA A 20 -15.50 -12.38 37.61
CA ALA A 20 -14.41 -11.48 37.91
C ALA A 20 -13.36 -12.26 38.74
N VAL A 21 -12.11 -12.20 38.30
CA VAL A 21 -10.98 -12.85 38.96
C VAL A 21 -10.44 -11.88 40.01
N PRO A 22 -10.25 -12.31 41.26
CA PRO A 22 -9.67 -11.46 42.28
C PRO A 22 -8.20 -11.19 41.96
N ILE A 23 -7.89 -9.94 41.64
CA ILE A 23 -6.53 -9.44 41.43
C ILE A 23 -6.07 -8.76 42.72
N THR A 24 -4.86 -9.09 43.16
CA THR A 24 -4.21 -8.42 44.28
C THR A 24 -2.89 -7.83 43.79
N ALA A 25 -2.67 -6.53 44.03
CA ALA A 25 -1.39 -5.91 43.75
C ALA A 25 -0.88 -5.12 44.95
N LYS A 26 0.45 -5.11 45.11
CA LYS A 26 1.15 -4.38 46.17
C LYS A 26 2.00 -3.28 45.57
N VAL A 27 1.79 -2.05 46.02
CA VAL A 27 2.57 -0.87 45.66
C VAL A 27 3.68 -0.66 46.68
N VAL A 28 4.91 -0.57 46.19
CA VAL A 28 6.10 -0.36 47.03
C VAL A 28 6.92 0.84 46.54
N GLY A 29 7.54 1.56 47.47
CA GLY A 29 8.40 2.69 47.18
C GLY A 29 9.76 2.30 46.60
N THR A 30 10.59 3.31 46.35
CA THR A 30 11.97 3.14 45.85
C THR A 30 12.85 2.32 46.81
N ASP A 31 12.56 2.39 48.11
CA ASP A 31 13.21 1.62 49.19
C ASP A 31 12.59 0.22 49.42
N GLY A 32 11.58 -0.16 48.63
CA GLY A 32 10.88 -1.44 48.72
C GLY A 32 9.83 -1.54 49.82
N LYS A 33 9.60 -0.48 50.61
CA LYS A 33 8.53 -0.46 51.63
C LYS A 33 7.16 -0.23 51.02
N PRO A 34 6.07 -0.75 51.61
CA PRO A 34 4.73 -0.51 51.08
C PRO A 34 4.31 0.96 51.16
N ILE A 35 3.55 1.42 50.16
CA ILE A 35 2.99 2.78 50.15
C ILE A 35 1.48 2.71 50.37
N ALA A 36 1.03 3.18 51.53
CA ALA A 36 -0.38 3.38 51.83
C ALA A 36 -0.94 4.59 51.09
N LYS A 37 -2.24 4.56 50.78
CA LYS A 37 -2.97 5.66 50.12
C LYS A 37 -2.45 6.05 48.74
N ALA A 38 -1.77 5.16 48.04
CA ALA A 38 -1.41 5.35 46.64
C ALA A 38 -2.68 5.32 45.78
N GLN A 39 -2.81 6.28 44.86
CA GLN A 39 -3.94 6.31 43.93
C GLN A 39 -3.67 5.32 42.80
N VAL A 40 -4.61 4.42 42.56
CA VAL A 40 -4.48 3.35 41.58
C VAL A 40 -5.61 3.46 40.57
N PHE A 41 -5.25 3.46 39.29
CA PHE A 41 -6.15 3.54 38.15
C PHE A 41 -6.00 2.26 37.32
N VAL A 42 -7.09 1.54 37.09
CA VAL A 42 -7.10 0.31 36.32
C VAL A 42 -7.94 0.48 35.07
N PHE A 43 -7.28 0.40 33.91
CA PHE A 43 -7.89 0.42 32.59
C PHE A 43 -8.19 -1.02 32.16
N THR A 44 -9.48 -1.35 32.03
CA THR A 44 -9.93 -2.71 31.69
C THR A 44 -10.10 -2.95 30.19
N SER A 45 -9.97 -1.91 29.35
CA SER A 45 -9.97 -2.01 27.89
C SER A 45 -9.32 -0.76 27.29
N LEU A 46 -8.51 -0.93 26.24
CA LEU A 46 -7.99 0.15 25.40
C LEU A 46 -8.60 0.16 23.98
N ASN A 47 -9.39 -0.86 23.63
CA ASN A 47 -9.93 -1.02 22.28
C ASN A 47 -11.25 -0.28 22.07
N SER A 48 -11.86 0.22 23.14
CA SER A 48 -13.01 1.10 23.05
C SER A 48 -12.57 2.48 22.64
N TYR A 49 -13.34 3.09 21.74
CA TYR A 49 -13.13 4.46 21.36
C TYR A 49 -14.42 5.25 21.61
N PRO A 50 -14.38 6.27 22.50
CA PRO A 50 -13.31 6.59 23.44
C PRO A 50 -13.14 5.54 24.56
N PRO A 51 -11.93 5.39 25.15
CA PRO A 51 -11.68 4.39 26.18
C PRO A 51 -12.54 4.61 27.43
N PRO A 52 -12.90 3.53 28.17
CA PRO A 52 -13.64 3.62 29.42
C PRO A 52 -12.86 4.41 30.47
N ALA A 53 -13.59 5.02 31.40
CA ALA A 53 -12.93 5.65 32.56
C ALA A 53 -12.28 4.53 33.39
N PRO A 54 -11.05 4.73 33.90
CA PRO A 54 -10.39 3.71 34.71
C PRO A 54 -11.13 3.50 36.02
N LEU A 55 -11.13 2.25 36.50
CA LEU A 55 -11.53 1.95 37.86
C LEU A 55 -10.49 2.55 38.81
N THR A 56 -10.96 3.25 39.85
CA THR A 56 -10.07 3.94 40.80
C THR A 56 -10.07 3.23 42.15
N PHE A 57 -8.89 2.98 42.69
CA PHE A 57 -8.66 2.36 43.98
C PHE A 57 -7.64 3.17 44.79
N GLU A 58 -7.59 2.88 46.08
CA GLU A 58 -6.57 3.39 47.00
C GLU A 58 -5.94 2.20 47.73
N THR A 59 -4.62 2.22 47.90
CA THR A 59 -3.92 1.16 48.63
C THR A 59 -4.15 1.24 50.14
N ASP A 60 -4.27 0.09 50.80
CA ASP A 60 -4.38 -0.02 52.25
C ASP A 60 -3.05 0.27 52.99
N GLN A 61 -3.03 0.11 54.32
CA GLN A 61 -1.84 0.36 55.16
C GLN A 61 -0.64 -0.54 54.80
N ASP A 62 -0.89 -1.70 54.18
CA ASP A 62 0.14 -2.64 53.72
C ASP A 62 0.52 -2.40 52.25
N GLY A 63 0.04 -1.29 51.66
CA GLY A 63 0.27 -0.90 50.28
C GLY A 63 -0.45 -1.79 49.27
N VAL A 64 -1.49 -2.51 49.69
CA VAL A 64 -2.20 -3.47 48.83
C VAL A 64 -3.51 -2.87 48.31
N PHE A 65 -3.83 -3.13 47.05
CA PHE A 65 -5.20 -2.99 46.53
C PHE A 65 -5.72 -4.32 45.99
N LYS A 66 -7.03 -4.50 46.07
CA LYS A 66 -7.73 -5.67 45.55
C LYS A 66 -8.85 -5.23 44.62
N ALA A 67 -8.96 -5.92 43.49
CA ALA A 67 -10.00 -5.65 42.50
C ALA A 67 -10.48 -6.97 41.89
N ASP A 68 -11.79 -7.13 41.74
CA ASP A 68 -12.36 -8.24 41.00
C ASP A 68 -12.48 -7.80 39.53
N LEU A 69 -11.60 -8.35 38.66
CA LEU A 69 -11.46 -7.91 37.26
C LEU A 69 -11.74 -9.06 36.28
N ASN A 70 -12.36 -8.75 35.16
CA ASN A 70 -12.55 -9.70 34.07
C ASN A 70 -11.32 -9.75 33.15
N LEU A 71 -11.11 -10.88 32.48
CA LEU A 71 -10.06 -11.00 31.46
C LEU A 71 -10.35 -10.03 30.29
N THR A 72 -9.30 -9.32 29.85
CA THR A 72 -9.37 -8.29 28.81
C THR A 72 -8.68 -8.79 27.53
N THR A 73 -9.10 -8.27 26.37
CA THR A 73 -8.66 -8.74 25.04
C THR A 73 -7.39 -8.05 24.55
N ASN A 74 -7.10 -6.88 25.11
CA ASN A 74 -5.95 -6.08 24.74
C ASN A 74 -5.33 -5.40 25.97
N PRO A 75 -4.11 -5.80 26.36
CA PRO A 75 -3.31 -6.85 25.72
C PRO A 75 -3.85 -8.27 25.98
N PRO A 76 -3.57 -9.23 25.07
CA PRO A 76 -4.04 -10.61 25.20
C PRO A 76 -3.63 -11.24 26.54
N ASN A 77 -4.55 -11.93 27.20
CA ASN A 77 -4.32 -12.63 28.47
C ASN A 77 -3.95 -11.72 29.67
N SER A 78 -4.40 -10.46 29.68
CA SER A 78 -4.24 -9.55 30.83
C SER A 78 -5.59 -9.19 31.48
N TYR A 79 -5.56 -8.71 32.73
CA TYR A 79 -6.75 -8.26 33.48
C TYR A 79 -6.91 -6.72 33.46
N GLY A 80 -6.13 -6.04 32.64
CA GLY A 80 -6.11 -4.59 32.49
C GLY A 80 -4.72 -3.99 32.71
N ILE A 81 -4.60 -2.70 32.41
CA ILE A 81 -3.41 -1.90 32.65
C ILE A 81 -3.62 -1.13 33.95
N VAL A 82 -2.65 -1.20 34.84
CA VAL A 82 -2.64 -0.42 36.08
C VAL A 82 -1.71 0.78 35.93
N THR A 83 -2.15 1.93 36.42
CA THR A 83 -1.32 3.12 36.65
C THR A 83 -1.45 3.52 38.11
N VAL A 84 -0.33 3.80 38.75
CA VAL A 84 -0.22 4.19 40.14
C VAL A 84 0.40 5.57 40.22
N TYR A 85 -0.28 6.45 40.93
CA TYR A 85 0.15 7.81 41.20
C TYR A 85 0.35 8.02 42.69
N VAL A 86 1.53 8.53 43.04
CA VAL A 86 1.89 8.97 44.39
C VAL A 86 2.52 10.35 44.25
N PRO A 87 2.01 11.39 44.92
CA PRO A 87 2.60 12.72 44.85
C PRO A 87 4.10 12.72 45.16
N GLY A 88 4.91 13.33 44.30
CA GLY A 88 6.37 13.42 44.43
C GLY A 88 7.16 12.22 43.92
N LEU A 89 6.52 11.19 43.38
CA LEU A 89 7.17 10.05 42.70
C LEU A 89 6.83 10.02 41.20
N ALA A 90 7.59 9.26 40.42
CA ALA A 90 7.27 9.02 39.01
C ALA A 90 6.01 8.16 38.87
N LEU A 91 5.26 8.33 37.78
CA LEU A 91 4.16 7.42 37.44
C LEU A 91 4.67 5.99 37.25
N SER A 92 3.98 5.00 37.80
CA SER A 92 4.38 3.59 37.64
C SER A 92 3.17 2.71 37.39
N GLY A 93 3.39 1.47 36.96
CA GLY A 93 2.31 0.57 36.58
C GLY A 93 2.76 -0.56 35.65
N GLY A 94 1.82 -1.03 34.84
CA GLY A 94 2.03 -2.07 33.84
C GLY A 94 0.81 -2.96 33.65
N LEU A 95 1.02 -4.18 33.14
CA LEU A 95 -0.05 -5.14 32.92
C LEU A 95 -0.38 -5.92 34.20
N LEU A 96 -1.67 -5.97 34.54
CA LEU A 96 -2.17 -6.83 35.61
C LEU A 96 -2.26 -8.29 35.12
N LYS A 97 -1.55 -9.16 35.83
CA LYS A 97 -1.55 -10.61 35.61
C LYS A 97 -2.39 -11.31 36.68
N GLN A 98 -2.83 -12.54 36.41
CA GLN A 98 -3.54 -13.35 37.40
C GLN A 98 -2.65 -13.59 38.64
N GLY A 99 -3.21 -13.41 39.83
CA GLY A 99 -2.51 -13.64 41.09
C GLY A 99 -1.92 -12.37 41.72
N GLN A 100 -0.74 -12.50 42.36
CA GLN A 100 -0.09 -11.39 43.06
C GLN A 100 0.78 -10.55 42.10
N ASN A 101 0.55 -9.25 42.11
CA ASN A 101 1.30 -8.27 41.32
C ASN A 101 2.09 -7.35 42.26
N ILE A 102 3.28 -6.89 41.85
CA ILE A 102 4.08 -5.91 42.60
C ILE A 102 4.38 -4.74 41.68
N ILE A 103 4.00 -3.53 42.10
CA ILE A 103 4.22 -2.28 41.38
C ILE A 103 5.22 -1.46 42.17
N LYS A 104 6.38 -1.19 41.57
CA LYS A 104 7.46 -0.45 42.21
C LYS A 104 7.47 0.99 41.73
N MET A 105 7.43 1.94 42.67
CA MET A 105 7.55 3.37 42.37
C MET A 105 9.02 3.76 42.15
N GLU A 106 9.23 4.74 41.28
CA GLU A 106 10.56 5.27 40.93
C GLU A 106 10.68 6.76 41.30
N ALA A 107 11.92 7.25 41.36
CA ALA A 107 12.18 8.67 41.50
C ALA A 107 11.75 9.40 40.21
N PRO A 108 11.13 10.60 40.31
CA PRO A 108 10.73 11.37 39.13
C PRO A 108 11.98 11.90 38.41
N ALA A 109 11.95 11.82 37.09
CA ALA A 109 12.93 12.48 36.22
C ALA A 109 12.25 13.57 35.38
N GLU A 110 13.06 14.46 34.83
CA GLU A 110 12.62 15.56 33.96
C GLU A 110 12.83 15.20 32.49
N ALA A 111 11.84 15.55 31.68
CA ALA A 111 11.91 15.56 30.23
C ALA A 111 11.88 17.01 29.74
N HIS A 112 12.64 17.29 28.69
CA HIS A 112 12.78 18.62 28.12
C HIS A 112 12.45 18.60 26.63
N GLY A 113 11.95 19.73 26.13
CA GLY A 113 11.70 19.90 24.71
C GLY A 113 11.37 21.34 24.34
N SER A 114 10.98 21.54 23.08
CA SER A 114 10.50 22.84 22.59
C SER A 114 9.26 22.70 21.71
N VAL A 115 8.45 23.76 21.62
CA VAL A 115 7.33 23.89 20.68
C VAL A 115 7.64 25.02 19.70
N LYS A 116 7.56 24.72 18.40
CA LYS A 116 7.84 25.68 17.32
C LYS A 116 6.78 25.60 16.23
N ASP A 117 6.53 26.68 15.50
CA ASP A 117 5.66 26.63 14.32
C ASP A 117 6.38 26.01 13.10
N GLY A 118 5.65 25.86 11.99
CA GLY A 118 6.18 25.32 10.72
C GLY A 118 7.30 26.15 10.08
N THR A 119 7.61 27.34 10.59
CA THR A 119 8.75 28.18 10.16
C THR A 119 9.95 28.08 11.10
N GLY A 120 9.83 27.32 12.20
CA GLY A 120 10.84 27.16 13.23
C GLY A 120 10.81 28.23 14.32
N LYS A 121 9.80 29.11 14.35
CA LYS A 121 9.66 30.14 15.38
C LYS A 121 9.09 29.52 16.68
N PRO A 122 9.63 29.86 17.86
CA PRO A 122 9.13 29.32 19.12
C PRO A 122 7.71 29.77 19.43
N ILE A 123 6.92 28.86 19.99
CA ILE A 123 5.55 29.11 20.45
C ILE A 123 5.52 29.15 21.97
N ALA A 124 5.12 30.30 22.52
CA ALA A 124 4.91 30.49 23.95
C ALA A 124 3.53 30.01 24.40
N ASP A 125 3.44 29.62 25.68
CA ASP A 125 2.21 29.19 26.35
C ASP A 125 1.52 27.97 25.71
N ALA A 126 2.21 27.22 24.86
CA ALA A 126 1.70 25.97 24.31
C ALA A 126 1.67 24.91 25.40
N VAL A 127 0.54 24.22 25.52
CA VAL A 127 0.34 23.18 26.54
C VAL A 127 0.87 21.84 26.04
N VAL A 128 1.84 21.29 26.75
CA VAL A 128 2.43 19.97 26.49
C VAL A 128 2.08 19.04 27.65
N THR A 129 1.51 17.87 27.34
CA THR A 129 0.98 16.93 28.34
C THR A 129 1.62 15.56 28.20
N LEU A 130 2.09 14.94 29.30
CA LEU A 130 2.44 13.52 29.30
C LEU A 130 1.16 12.69 29.18
N ILE A 131 1.13 11.75 28.24
CA ILE A 131 -0.04 10.88 28.04
C ILE A 131 0.26 9.41 28.35
N ALA A 132 1.52 8.98 28.26
CA ALA A 132 1.94 7.64 28.64
C ALA A 132 3.44 7.58 28.92
N ALA A 133 3.89 6.49 29.56
CA ALA A 133 5.29 6.12 29.70
C ALA A 133 5.51 4.64 29.34
N PHE A 134 6.56 4.32 28.57
CA PHE A 134 6.87 2.98 28.07
C PHE A 134 8.38 2.72 27.99
N LYS A 135 8.78 1.45 28.08
CA LYS A 135 10.13 0.97 27.80
C LYS A 135 10.37 0.77 26.30
N ASN A 136 9.32 0.45 25.55
CA ASN A 136 9.34 0.25 24.11
C ASN A 136 7.91 0.47 23.57
N MET A 137 7.74 1.34 22.55
CA MET A 137 6.42 1.64 21.96
C MET A 137 5.82 0.48 21.17
N ASN A 138 6.66 -0.43 20.67
CA ASN A 138 6.22 -1.50 19.77
C ASN A 138 5.66 -2.72 20.52
N ASN A 139 5.73 -2.72 21.87
CA ASN A 139 5.24 -3.82 22.68
C ASN A 139 4.57 -3.33 23.98
N LEU A 140 3.31 -3.72 24.18
CA LEU A 140 2.51 -3.40 25.38
C LEU A 140 3.10 -3.98 26.69
N ASP A 141 3.90 -5.05 26.64
CA ASP A 141 4.63 -5.55 27.81
C ASP A 141 5.65 -4.53 28.37
N GLY A 142 6.05 -3.55 27.54
CA GLY A 142 6.92 -2.44 27.91
C GLY A 142 6.19 -1.24 28.53
N LEU A 143 4.86 -1.23 28.59
CA LEU A 143 4.08 -0.09 29.10
C LEU A 143 4.28 0.09 30.61
N ALA A 144 4.72 1.27 31.04
CA ALA A 144 4.80 1.65 32.44
C ALA A 144 3.47 2.20 32.95
N ALA A 145 2.89 3.16 32.24
CA ALA A 145 1.71 3.87 32.70
C ALA A 145 1.00 4.58 31.55
N ILE A 146 -0.31 4.75 31.68
CA ILE A 146 -1.13 5.67 30.87
C ILE A 146 -1.62 6.76 31.81
N VAL A 147 -1.45 8.02 31.43
CA VAL A 147 -1.91 9.14 32.28
C VAL A 147 -3.43 9.22 32.20
N PRO A 148 -4.16 8.94 33.29
CA PRO A 148 -5.61 9.06 33.30
C PRO A 148 -6.03 10.53 33.17
N GLU A 149 -7.21 10.77 32.61
CA GLU A 149 -7.75 12.12 32.35
C GLU A 149 -7.70 13.01 33.59
N GLN A 150 -8.02 12.43 34.76
CA GLN A 150 -8.03 13.11 36.06
C GLN A 150 -6.65 13.63 36.48
N LEU A 151 -5.57 13.05 35.96
CA LEU A 151 -4.20 13.44 36.26
C LEU A 151 -3.54 14.27 35.17
N LYS A 152 -4.13 14.38 33.96
CA LYS A 152 -3.50 15.09 32.83
C LYS A 152 -3.03 16.49 33.19
N SER A 153 -3.85 17.26 33.90
CA SER A 153 -3.50 18.62 34.35
C SER A 153 -2.24 18.69 35.23
N GLN A 154 -1.93 17.63 35.99
CA GLN A 154 -0.73 17.54 36.84
C GLN A 154 0.52 17.17 36.03
N PHE A 155 0.32 16.58 34.85
CA PHE A 155 1.37 16.22 33.91
C PHE A 155 1.31 17.08 32.63
N SER A 156 0.81 18.31 32.76
CA SER A 156 0.83 19.33 31.72
C SER A 156 1.76 20.48 32.10
N VAL A 157 2.50 20.99 31.13
CA VAL A 157 3.34 22.19 31.28
C VAL A 157 3.11 23.14 30.12
N LYS A 158 3.29 24.45 30.35
CA LYS A 158 3.29 25.46 29.30
C LYS A 158 4.72 25.74 28.83
N SER A 159 4.91 25.90 27.53
CA SER A 159 6.18 26.40 26.99
C SER A 159 6.46 27.84 27.39
N GLY A 160 7.73 28.15 27.61
CA GLY A 160 8.23 29.50 27.86
C GLY A 160 8.21 30.38 26.60
N ALA A 161 8.64 31.64 26.74
CA ALA A 161 8.70 32.60 25.63
C ALA A 161 9.67 32.17 24.50
N ASP A 162 10.64 31.34 24.83
CA ASP A 162 11.60 30.71 23.92
C ASP A 162 11.09 29.37 23.33
N GLY A 163 9.85 28.99 23.64
CA GLY A 163 9.22 27.75 23.22
C GLY A 163 9.65 26.53 24.01
N ASN A 164 10.60 26.65 24.95
CA ASN A 164 11.10 25.52 25.71
C ASN A 164 10.15 25.13 26.84
N TRP A 165 10.08 23.85 27.15
CA TRP A 165 9.28 23.31 28.24
C TRP A 165 10.06 22.23 28.99
N THR A 166 9.72 22.04 30.27
CA THR A 166 10.29 21.01 31.14
C THR A 166 9.17 20.35 31.91
N LEU A 167 9.07 19.04 31.80
CA LEU A 167 8.00 18.22 32.37
C LEU A 167 8.60 17.22 33.35
N GLY A 168 8.16 17.26 34.60
CA GLY A 168 8.57 16.31 35.64
C GLY A 168 7.66 15.09 35.73
N GLY A 169 8.10 14.08 36.49
CA GLY A 169 7.27 12.91 36.83
C GLY A 169 7.33 11.76 35.82
N VAL A 170 8.25 11.82 34.86
CA VAL A 170 8.54 10.71 33.94
C VAL A 170 9.48 9.71 34.64
N PRO A 171 9.26 8.38 34.53
CA PRO A 171 10.17 7.40 35.11
C PRO A 171 11.52 7.37 34.38
N ALA A 172 12.63 7.42 35.12
CA ALA A 172 13.96 7.58 34.54
C ALA A 172 14.37 6.46 33.57
N ALA A 173 13.86 5.25 33.76
CA ALA A 173 14.15 4.08 32.93
C ALA A 173 13.15 3.89 31.75
N TYR A 174 12.30 4.88 31.50
CA TYR A 174 11.22 4.81 30.53
C TYR A 174 11.23 6.05 29.63
N HIS A 175 10.73 5.87 28.42
CA HIS A 175 10.40 6.93 27.50
C HIS A 175 9.01 7.47 27.82
N GLY A 176 8.86 8.79 27.85
CA GLY A 176 7.58 9.46 27.95
C GLY A 176 7.02 9.75 26.57
N MET A 177 5.71 9.64 26.40
CA MET A 177 5.03 10.19 25.23
C MET A 177 4.27 11.44 25.64
N VAL A 178 4.63 12.54 24.99
CA VAL A 178 4.01 13.84 25.20
C VAL A 178 3.13 14.20 24.02
N LEU A 179 2.06 14.95 24.32
CA LEU A 179 1.12 15.48 23.36
C LEU A 179 1.15 17.01 23.44
N LEU A 180 1.21 17.67 22.27
CA LEU A 180 0.84 19.08 22.14
C LEU A 180 -0.68 19.21 22.32
N ASN A 181 -1.10 19.40 23.58
CA ASN A 181 -2.50 19.40 24.01
C ASN A 181 -3.02 20.83 24.11
N ASP A 182 -2.93 21.57 23.01
CA ASP A 182 -3.34 22.96 22.90
C ASP A 182 -4.44 23.10 21.85
N PRO A 183 -5.61 23.68 22.18
CA PRO A 183 -6.75 23.72 21.26
C PRO A 183 -6.47 24.55 19.99
N ARG A 184 -5.45 25.41 20.00
CA ARG A 184 -5.05 26.22 18.84
C ARG A 184 -4.33 25.40 17.77
N TYR A 185 -3.76 24.25 18.13
CA TYR A 185 -2.86 23.50 17.28
C TYR A 185 -3.31 22.05 17.11
N ILE A 186 -2.91 21.44 16.00
CA ILE A 186 -3.11 20.01 15.77
C ILE A 186 -2.45 19.23 16.90
N HIS A 187 -3.13 18.20 17.41
CA HIS A 187 -2.53 17.23 18.32
C HIS A 187 -1.30 16.58 17.67
N ALA A 188 -0.12 16.88 18.21
CA ALA A 188 1.16 16.34 17.77
C ALA A 188 1.80 15.55 18.91
N PHE A 189 2.35 14.38 18.60
CA PHE A 189 2.98 13.50 19.57
C PHE A 189 4.49 13.54 19.42
N ALA A 190 5.19 13.41 20.54
CA ALA A 190 6.63 13.21 20.55
C ALA A 190 7.00 12.23 21.65
N GLU A 191 8.02 11.42 21.37
CA GLU A 191 8.72 10.66 22.39
C GLU A 191 9.77 11.54 23.06
N VAL A 192 9.87 11.42 24.38
CA VAL A 192 10.89 12.08 25.19
C VAL A 192 11.59 11.08 26.09
N THR A 193 12.90 11.23 26.19
CA THR A 193 13.74 10.42 27.07
C THR A 193 14.23 11.30 28.21
N PRO A 194 13.97 10.94 29.49
CA PRO A 194 14.48 11.71 30.62
C PRO A 194 16.01 11.83 30.59
N GLY A 195 16.53 13.06 30.74
CA GLY A 195 17.96 13.36 30.62
C GLY A 195 18.57 13.18 29.21
N GLY A 196 17.75 12.91 28.19
CA GLY A 196 18.17 12.78 26.80
C GLY A 196 18.17 14.12 26.04
N THR A 197 18.38 14.05 24.72
CA THR A 197 18.33 15.22 23.83
C THR A 197 16.92 15.82 23.79
N PRO A 198 16.76 17.16 23.87
CA PRO A 198 15.44 17.79 23.83
C PRO A 198 14.69 17.54 22.51
N THR A 199 13.44 17.08 22.60
CA THR A 199 12.58 16.85 21.43
C THR A 199 11.85 18.14 21.00
N THR A 200 11.61 18.34 19.70
CA THR A 200 10.85 19.49 19.18
C THR A 200 9.48 19.05 18.67
N LEU A 201 8.41 19.70 19.16
CA LEU A 201 7.04 19.57 18.65
C LEU A 201 6.75 20.70 17.67
N THR A 202 6.33 20.34 16.45
CA THR A 202 5.92 21.33 15.43
C THR A 202 4.43 21.62 15.54
N ALA A 203 4.08 22.84 15.95
CA ALA A 203 2.73 23.35 16.08
C ALA A 203 2.20 23.81 14.71
N GLN A 204 1.18 23.12 14.22
CA GLN A 204 0.40 23.52 13.05
C GLN A 204 -0.99 23.92 13.52
N VAL A 205 -1.59 24.93 12.88
CA VAL A 205 -2.90 25.44 13.28
C VAL A 205 -3.97 24.35 13.13
N GLY A 206 -4.63 24.02 14.24
CA GLY A 206 -5.66 23.00 14.30
C GLY A 206 -7.02 23.50 13.84
N ALA A 207 -7.90 22.57 13.51
CA ALA A 207 -9.32 22.80 13.32
C ALA A 207 -10.09 22.40 14.59
N SER A 208 -11.32 22.90 14.74
CA SER A 208 -12.22 22.52 15.82
C SER A 208 -13.60 22.14 15.29
N VAL A 209 -14.28 21.24 15.98
CA VAL A 209 -15.65 20.82 15.68
C VAL A 209 -16.48 20.92 16.95
N THR A 210 -17.64 21.55 16.88
CA THR A 210 -18.61 21.57 17.97
C THR A 210 -19.93 20.98 17.51
N GLY A 211 -20.67 20.34 18.41
CA GLY A 211 -21.94 19.73 18.08
C GLY A 211 -22.77 19.47 19.32
N LYS A 212 -23.91 18.82 19.14
CA LYS A 212 -24.81 18.45 20.22
C LYS A 212 -25.22 16.99 20.13
N VAL A 213 -25.36 16.33 21.26
CA VAL A 213 -26.02 15.03 21.39
C VAL A 213 -27.38 15.24 22.04
N VAL A 214 -28.43 14.70 21.43
CA VAL A 214 -29.82 14.77 21.91
C VAL A 214 -30.45 13.39 21.93
N HIS A 215 -31.46 13.18 22.76
CA HIS A 215 -32.34 12.02 22.69
C HIS A 215 -33.38 12.17 21.55
N GLU A 216 -34.10 11.09 21.20
CA GLU A 216 -35.14 11.13 20.15
C GLU A 216 -36.23 12.19 20.36
N ASP A 217 -36.53 12.55 21.61
CA ASP A 217 -37.50 13.60 21.95
C ASP A 217 -36.93 15.03 21.86
N GLY A 218 -35.66 15.16 21.45
CA GLY A 218 -34.93 16.42 21.30
C GLY A 218 -34.32 16.95 22.59
N THR A 219 -34.47 16.25 23.72
CA THR A 219 -33.84 16.66 24.99
C THR A 219 -32.31 16.46 24.93
N PRO A 220 -31.50 17.33 25.56
CA PRO A 220 -30.05 17.17 25.53
C PRO A 220 -29.55 15.96 26.31
N ALA A 221 -28.55 15.27 25.78
CA ALA A 221 -27.93 14.12 26.41
C ALA A 221 -26.56 14.49 27.00
N ALA A 222 -26.47 14.59 28.33
CA ALA A 222 -25.25 14.90 29.06
C ALA A 222 -24.42 13.63 29.37
N GLY A 223 -23.10 13.77 29.50
CA GLY A 223 -22.22 12.66 29.88
C GLY A 223 -21.96 11.65 28.75
N ILE A 224 -22.29 11.99 27.50
CA ILE A 224 -22.03 11.17 26.32
C ILE A 224 -20.60 11.43 25.88
N LYS A 225 -19.83 10.37 25.67
CA LYS A 225 -18.46 10.52 25.21
C LYS A 225 -18.45 10.69 23.70
N VAL A 226 -17.74 11.70 23.21
CA VAL A 226 -17.70 12.07 21.79
C VAL A 226 -16.26 12.11 21.33
N SER A 227 -16.00 11.59 20.12
CA SER A 227 -14.66 11.56 19.55
C SER A 227 -14.67 11.85 18.05
N ALA A 228 -13.60 12.47 17.56
CA ALA A 228 -13.34 12.65 16.13
C ALA A 228 -12.40 11.58 15.59
N VAL A 229 -12.71 11.05 14.41
CA VAL A 229 -11.92 10.05 13.67
C VAL A 229 -11.75 10.49 12.22
N GLY A 230 -10.53 10.34 11.69
CA GLY A 230 -10.10 10.98 10.44
C GLY A 230 -9.60 12.41 10.71
N GLY A 231 -8.42 12.74 10.19
CA GLY A 231 -7.78 14.04 10.44
C GLY A 231 -7.18 14.20 11.85
N SER A 232 -6.55 13.19 12.44
CA SER A 232 -5.61 13.40 13.55
C SER A 232 -4.49 12.36 13.44
N GLY A 233 -3.23 12.81 13.51
CA GLY A 233 -2.05 11.99 13.21
C GLY A 233 -1.65 11.00 14.31
N GLY A 234 -2.60 10.36 15.00
CA GLY A 234 -2.28 9.36 16.02
C GLY A 234 -3.49 8.68 16.68
N PRO A 235 -3.24 7.66 17.54
CA PRO A 235 -4.25 6.79 18.14
C PRO A 235 -5.15 7.47 19.21
N PHE A 236 -4.97 8.77 19.47
CA PHE A 236 -5.71 9.53 20.48
C PHE A 236 -6.36 10.78 19.87
N GLY A 237 -7.25 10.59 18.87
CA GLY A 237 -8.00 11.68 18.25
C GLY A 237 -8.73 12.57 19.26
N ALA A 238 -9.25 13.73 18.83
CA ALA A 238 -9.90 14.66 19.74
C ALA A 238 -11.10 14.00 20.43
N ASN A 239 -11.21 14.15 21.75
CA ASN A 239 -12.28 13.59 22.57
C ASN A 239 -12.91 14.69 23.42
N ASP A 240 -14.20 14.57 23.69
CA ASP A 240 -14.91 15.40 24.65
C ASP A 240 -16.05 14.60 25.30
N THR A 241 -16.64 15.13 26.38
CA THR A 241 -17.85 14.59 26.99
C THR A 241 -18.93 15.66 27.03
N THR A 242 -20.13 15.32 26.58
CA THR A 242 -21.20 16.31 26.49
C THR A 242 -21.56 16.93 27.83
N ASP A 243 -21.74 18.24 27.84
CA ASP A 243 -22.16 19.00 29.02
C ASP A 243 -23.65 18.78 29.36
N ALA A 244 -24.15 19.50 30.37
CA ALA A 244 -25.56 19.45 30.78
C ALA A 244 -26.55 19.85 29.66
N ASN A 245 -26.09 20.58 28.65
CA ASN A 245 -26.85 20.98 27.47
C ASN A 245 -26.59 20.06 26.27
N GLY A 246 -25.92 18.93 26.46
CA GLY A 246 -25.59 17.97 25.42
C GLY A 246 -24.52 18.46 24.44
N ILE A 247 -23.82 19.55 24.72
CA ILE A 247 -22.86 20.18 23.80
C ILE A 247 -21.49 19.56 23.97
N TYR A 248 -20.78 19.36 22.85
CA TYR A 248 -19.38 18.94 22.83
C TYR A 248 -18.51 19.89 21.97
N HIS A 249 -17.22 19.92 22.25
CA HIS A 249 -16.17 20.72 21.64
C HIS A 249 -14.91 19.87 21.42
N LEU A 250 -14.69 19.45 20.18
CA LEU A 250 -13.50 18.71 19.76
C LEU A 250 -12.49 19.70 19.17
N THR A 251 -11.31 19.78 19.78
CA THR A 251 -10.24 20.70 19.35
C THR A 251 -8.98 19.94 18.93
N GLY A 252 -8.06 20.64 18.25
CA GLY A 252 -6.77 20.08 17.86
C GLY A 252 -6.82 19.08 16.70
N LEU A 253 -7.84 19.22 15.85
CA LEU A 253 -8.04 18.37 14.67
C LEU A 253 -7.10 18.80 13.54
N THR A 254 -6.58 17.83 12.79
CA THR A 254 -6.01 18.07 11.46
C THR A 254 -7.12 18.53 10.52
N PRO A 255 -6.92 19.61 9.74
CA PRO A 255 -7.86 20.04 8.72
C PRO A 255 -8.13 18.91 7.70
N GLY A 256 -9.39 18.70 7.34
CA GLY A 256 -9.79 17.61 6.45
C GLY A 256 -11.18 17.05 6.78
N PRO A 257 -11.57 15.95 6.11
CA PRO A 257 -12.80 15.22 6.44
C PRO A 257 -12.65 14.54 7.81
N VAL A 258 -13.63 14.77 8.68
CA VAL A 258 -13.71 14.20 10.02
C VAL A 258 -15.05 13.48 10.18
N ILE A 259 -15.02 12.33 10.85
CA ILE A 259 -16.20 11.61 11.31
C ILE A 259 -16.28 11.81 12.82
N VAL A 260 -17.42 12.22 13.34
CA VAL A 260 -17.65 12.30 14.78
C VAL A 260 -18.48 11.10 15.23
N VAL A 261 -18.03 10.46 16.30
CA VAL A 261 -18.70 9.34 16.96
C VAL A 261 -19.10 9.72 18.37
N ALA A 262 -20.22 9.18 18.83
CA ALA A 262 -20.70 9.37 20.18
C ALA A 262 -21.09 8.02 20.79
N ALA A 263 -20.63 7.78 22.02
CA ALA A 263 -20.86 6.55 22.77
C ALA A 263 -21.48 6.88 24.13
N ASP A 264 -22.63 6.26 24.42
CA ASP A 264 -23.30 6.33 25.71
C ASP A 264 -22.64 5.35 26.70
N PRO A 265 -22.01 5.83 27.79
CA PRO A 265 -21.37 4.96 28.77
C PRO A 265 -22.32 3.98 29.47
N SER A 266 -23.63 4.26 29.49
CA SER A 266 -24.61 3.36 30.11
C SER A 266 -24.99 2.16 29.24
N GLY A 267 -24.67 2.19 27.95
CA GLY A 267 -25.05 1.15 26.98
C GLY A 267 -26.56 1.05 26.72
N GLN A 268 -27.33 2.04 27.16
CA GLN A 268 -28.78 2.07 26.97
C GLN A 268 -29.19 2.66 25.62
N TRP A 269 -28.32 3.50 25.05
CA TRP A 269 -28.57 4.24 23.82
C TRP A 269 -27.50 3.96 22.77
N VAL A 270 -27.87 4.10 21.50
CA VAL A 270 -26.96 4.04 20.35
C VAL A 270 -27.25 5.22 19.42
N THR A 271 -26.28 5.58 18.59
CA THR A 271 -26.44 6.58 17.52
C THR A 271 -25.58 6.20 16.33
N LEU A 272 -25.95 6.70 15.16
CA LEU A 272 -25.06 6.68 14.00
C LEU A 272 -23.94 7.71 14.16
N PRO A 273 -22.78 7.47 13.53
CA PRO A 273 -21.75 8.48 13.38
C PRO A 273 -22.27 9.65 12.54
N VAL A 274 -21.72 10.84 12.76
CA VAL A 274 -21.93 12.00 11.89
C VAL A 274 -20.72 12.12 10.96
N SER A 275 -20.94 11.88 9.67
CA SER A 275 -19.94 11.98 8.61
C SER A 275 -19.98 13.33 7.90
N ASP A 276 -19.08 13.53 6.92
CA ASP A 276 -19.06 14.68 6.00
C ASP A 276 -18.74 16.04 6.66
N ILE A 277 -18.16 16.03 7.85
CA ILE A 277 -17.68 17.24 8.52
C ILE A 277 -16.35 17.65 7.90
N LYS A 278 -16.32 18.81 7.25
CA LYS A 278 -15.09 19.38 6.69
C LYS A 278 -14.44 20.32 7.69
N ALA A 279 -13.54 19.80 8.51
CA ALA A 279 -12.77 20.59 9.46
C ALA A 279 -11.76 21.47 8.73
N LYS A 280 -11.71 22.76 9.06
CA LYS A 280 -10.84 23.75 8.40
C LYS A 280 -9.87 24.37 9.41
N SER A 281 -8.64 24.60 8.97
CA SER A 281 -7.58 25.16 9.81
C SER A 281 -8.01 26.51 10.41
N GLY A 282 -7.90 26.64 11.73
CA GLY A 282 -8.23 27.86 12.46
C GLY A 282 -9.72 28.14 12.62
N GLU A 283 -10.60 27.30 12.07
CA GLU A 283 -12.06 27.46 12.16
C GLU A 283 -12.68 26.46 13.13
N THR A 284 -13.78 26.86 13.77
CA THR A 284 -14.68 25.97 14.50
C THR A 284 -15.89 25.66 13.64
N VAL A 285 -16.10 24.39 13.30
CA VAL A 285 -17.19 23.93 12.45
C VAL A 285 -18.30 23.34 13.31
N GLN A 286 -19.55 23.72 13.05
CA GLN A 286 -20.72 23.12 13.69
C GLN A 286 -21.08 21.81 12.99
N ALA A 287 -21.01 20.70 13.71
CA ALA A 287 -21.48 19.40 13.26
C ALA A 287 -23.01 19.26 13.43
N PRO A 288 -23.66 18.47 12.56
CA PRO A 288 -25.01 17.96 12.81
C PRO A 288 -25.12 17.30 14.18
N ASN A 289 -26.32 17.32 14.77
CA ASN A 289 -26.55 16.71 16.07
C ASN A 289 -26.52 15.18 15.97
N HIS A 290 -25.91 14.53 16.95
CA HIS A 290 -26.14 13.10 17.21
C HIS A 290 -27.52 12.91 17.85
N THR A 291 -28.28 11.93 17.37
CA THR A 291 -29.56 11.56 17.95
C THR A 291 -29.46 10.18 18.56
N LEU A 292 -29.47 10.12 19.90
CA LEU A 292 -29.51 8.90 20.67
C LEU A 292 -30.88 8.24 20.56
N ILE A 293 -30.87 7.00 20.15
CA ILE A 293 -32.04 6.13 20.04
C ILE A 293 -31.87 4.93 20.97
N GLN A 294 -32.98 4.36 21.46
CA GLN A 294 -32.91 3.11 22.23
C GLN A 294 -32.31 1.96 21.39
N GLY A 295 -32.33 2.07 20.07
CA GLY A 295 -31.77 1.08 19.16
C GLY A 295 -32.62 -0.19 19.10
N SER A 296 -32.06 -1.17 18.41
CA SER A 296 -32.61 -2.50 18.21
C SER A 296 -31.65 -3.53 18.78
N PHE A 297 -32.04 -4.81 18.81
CA PHE A 297 -31.17 -5.87 19.33
C PHE A 297 -30.91 -6.94 18.30
N ILE A 298 -29.68 -7.45 18.30
CA ILE A 298 -29.34 -8.75 17.72
C ILE A 298 -29.11 -9.70 18.89
N THR A 299 -29.79 -10.83 18.88
CA THR A 299 -29.63 -11.91 19.86
C THR A 299 -29.24 -13.18 19.16
N GLY A 300 -28.60 -14.11 19.85
CA GLY A 300 -28.39 -15.44 19.30
C GLY A 300 -27.58 -16.30 20.23
N VAL A 301 -27.26 -17.50 19.76
CA VAL A 301 -26.38 -18.43 20.46
C VAL A 301 -25.16 -18.68 19.58
N VAL A 302 -23.97 -18.56 20.17
CA VAL A 302 -22.73 -18.99 19.53
C VAL A 302 -22.58 -20.48 19.80
N THR A 303 -22.50 -21.30 18.75
CA THR A 303 -22.43 -22.76 18.86
C THR A 303 -21.32 -23.35 18.00
N ASP A 304 -20.83 -24.49 18.45
CA ASP A 304 -20.05 -25.38 17.60
C ASP A 304 -20.97 -25.97 16.52
N LYS A 305 -20.59 -25.80 15.25
CA LYS A 305 -21.42 -26.20 14.11
C LYS A 305 -21.71 -27.70 14.07
N ALA A 306 -20.76 -28.54 14.49
CA ALA A 306 -20.86 -29.99 14.39
C ALA A 306 -21.61 -30.58 15.58
N THR A 307 -21.24 -30.18 16.80
CA THR A 307 -21.79 -30.73 18.04
C THR A 307 -23.03 -30.01 18.54
N ARG A 308 -23.29 -28.80 18.03
CA ARG A 308 -24.32 -27.86 18.51
C ARG A 308 -24.11 -27.43 19.98
N ALA A 309 -22.93 -27.71 20.56
CA ALA A 309 -22.60 -27.28 21.90
C ALA A 309 -22.47 -25.74 21.96
N PRO A 310 -22.95 -25.09 23.02
CA PRO A 310 -22.81 -23.65 23.19
C PRO A 310 -21.35 -23.26 23.46
N LEU A 311 -20.93 -22.13 22.89
CA LEU A 311 -19.60 -21.56 23.06
C LEU A 311 -19.67 -20.31 23.91
N SER A 312 -19.10 -20.39 25.11
CA SER A 312 -19.05 -19.28 26.05
C SER A 312 -17.86 -18.35 25.84
N ASN A 313 -17.98 -17.12 26.31
CA ASN A 313 -16.92 -16.11 26.32
C ASN A 313 -16.45 -15.70 24.91
N VAL A 314 -17.26 -15.87 23.87
CA VAL A 314 -16.94 -15.44 22.51
C VAL A 314 -17.28 -13.95 22.36
N ALA A 315 -16.31 -13.12 21.98
CA ALA A 315 -16.50 -11.67 21.82
C ALA A 315 -17.18 -11.34 20.48
N VAL A 316 -18.49 -11.11 20.53
CA VAL A 316 -19.33 -10.75 19.39
C VAL A 316 -19.44 -9.23 19.29
N TRP A 317 -19.11 -8.70 18.12
CA TRP A 317 -19.28 -7.28 17.79
C TRP A 317 -20.28 -7.12 16.66
N ALA A 318 -21.08 -6.06 16.71
CA ALA A 318 -22.03 -5.72 15.66
C ALA A 318 -22.18 -4.21 15.53
N GLY A 319 -22.29 -3.72 14.30
CA GLY A 319 -22.53 -2.31 14.01
C GLY A 319 -22.92 -2.07 12.56
N ALA A 320 -23.39 -0.86 12.25
CA ALA A 320 -23.68 -0.45 10.88
C ALA A 320 -22.41 -0.47 10.01
N GLU A 321 -22.55 -0.60 8.69
CA GLU A 321 -21.41 -0.60 7.76
C GLU A 321 -20.53 0.67 7.92
N SER A 322 -21.13 1.82 8.24
CA SER A 322 -20.41 3.08 8.56
C SER A 322 -19.74 3.11 9.94
N GLN A 323 -20.09 2.19 10.84
CA GLN A 323 -19.49 2.03 12.17
C GLN A 323 -18.34 0.99 12.17
N LEU A 324 -18.21 0.16 11.13
CA LEU A 324 -17.08 -0.77 10.99
C LEU A 324 -15.71 -0.06 10.95
N ALA A 325 -15.69 1.20 10.50
CA ALA A 325 -14.47 2.01 10.42
C ALA A 325 -14.15 2.77 11.71
N VAL A 326 -15.07 2.84 12.69
CA VAL A 326 -14.91 3.68 13.87
C VAL A 326 -15.48 2.99 15.11
N GLY A 327 -14.58 2.51 15.99
CA GLY A 327 -14.96 1.84 17.24
C GLY A 327 -15.91 2.69 18.08
N GLY A 328 -17.08 2.14 18.42
CA GLY A 328 -18.09 2.84 19.22
C GLY A 328 -19.14 1.94 19.89
N ILE A 329 -19.07 0.62 19.67
CA ILE A 329 -19.89 -0.38 20.38
C ILE A 329 -18.92 -1.42 20.96
N GLU A 330 -18.92 -1.56 22.28
CA GLU A 330 -18.16 -2.60 22.97
C GLU A 330 -18.66 -3.99 22.53
N PRO A 331 -17.77 -4.97 22.29
CA PRO A 331 -18.20 -6.34 22.01
C PRO A 331 -18.98 -6.89 23.21
N VAL A 332 -20.01 -7.68 22.93
CA VAL A 332 -20.69 -8.47 23.94
C VAL A 332 -20.11 -9.87 23.93
N ARG A 333 -19.87 -10.44 25.10
CA ARG A 333 -19.40 -11.82 25.22
C ARG A 333 -20.57 -12.77 25.39
N SER A 334 -20.49 -13.94 24.75
CA SER A 334 -21.49 -14.99 24.95
C SER A 334 -21.43 -15.56 26.38
N ASP A 335 -22.58 -15.91 26.96
CA ASP A 335 -22.69 -16.52 28.28
C ASP A 335 -22.30 -18.02 28.27
N LYS A 336 -22.45 -18.72 29.42
CA LYS A 336 -22.09 -20.14 29.55
C LYS A 336 -22.92 -21.04 28.62
N GLU A 337 -24.13 -20.60 28.31
CA GLU A 337 -25.07 -21.23 27.41
C GLU A 337 -24.93 -20.70 25.97
N GLY A 338 -23.91 -19.89 25.69
CA GLY A 338 -23.56 -19.36 24.38
C GLY A 338 -24.39 -18.17 23.93
N HIS A 339 -25.33 -17.68 24.75
CA HIS A 339 -26.21 -16.58 24.35
C HIS A 339 -25.47 -15.25 24.33
N TYR A 340 -25.77 -14.44 23.33
CA TYR A 340 -25.34 -13.06 23.24
C TYR A 340 -26.52 -12.15 22.92
N LYS A 341 -26.43 -10.90 23.36
CA LYS A 341 -27.39 -9.84 23.05
C LYS A 341 -26.65 -8.52 22.88
N ILE A 342 -26.65 -7.99 21.65
CA ILE A 342 -25.98 -6.74 21.31
C ILE A 342 -26.99 -5.71 20.83
N ARG A 343 -26.84 -4.47 21.29
CA ARG A 343 -27.67 -3.33 20.87
C ARG A 343 -27.05 -2.70 19.63
N VAL A 344 -27.86 -2.45 18.61
CA VAL A 344 -27.43 -1.91 17.32
C VAL A 344 -28.38 -0.83 16.82
N THR A 345 -27.94 -0.04 15.84
CA THR A 345 -28.83 0.87 15.11
C THR A 345 -29.74 0.10 14.16
N PRO A 346 -30.99 0.55 13.92
CA PRO A 346 -31.84 -0.02 12.88
C PRO A 346 -31.19 0.07 11.49
N GLY A 347 -31.49 -0.89 10.62
CA GLY A 347 -30.93 -1.03 9.28
C GLY A 347 -29.95 -2.19 9.18
N LYS A 348 -29.07 -2.13 8.16
CA LYS A 348 -28.06 -3.15 7.89
C LYS A 348 -26.92 -3.04 8.90
N ASN A 349 -26.65 -4.16 9.56
CA ASN A 349 -25.56 -4.32 10.50
C ASN A 349 -24.67 -5.48 10.07
N THR A 350 -23.38 -5.34 10.35
CA THR A 350 -22.38 -6.36 10.16
C THR A 350 -21.97 -6.90 11.51
N VAL A 351 -21.91 -8.23 11.64
CA VAL A 351 -21.56 -8.95 12.86
C VAL A 351 -20.25 -9.69 12.65
N SER A 352 -19.29 -9.45 13.54
CA SER A 352 -17.94 -10.04 13.49
C SER A 352 -17.55 -10.56 14.87
N LEU A 353 -16.53 -11.42 14.89
CA LEU A 353 -15.87 -11.83 16.13
C LEU A 353 -14.57 -11.04 16.29
N LEU A 354 -14.40 -10.35 17.40
CA LEU A 354 -13.15 -9.62 17.68
C LEU A 354 -12.03 -10.53 18.17
N GLU A 355 -12.39 -11.68 18.74
CA GLU A 355 -11.46 -12.70 19.17
C GLU A 355 -11.80 -14.02 18.50
N GLN A 356 -10.78 -14.73 18.03
CA GLN A 356 -10.94 -16.07 17.55
C GLN A 356 -11.05 -17.04 18.73
N PRO A 357 -12.17 -17.75 18.92
CA PRO A 357 -12.26 -18.75 19.97
C PRO A 357 -11.21 -19.83 19.74
N LYS A 358 -10.46 -20.19 20.80
CA LYS A 358 -9.40 -21.19 20.73
C LYS A 358 -9.93 -22.50 20.16
N GLY A 359 -9.22 -23.07 19.19
CA GLY A 359 -9.61 -24.33 18.55
C GLY A 359 -10.71 -24.20 17.50
N TYR A 360 -11.20 -22.99 17.20
CA TYR A 360 -12.18 -22.73 16.14
C TYR A 360 -11.53 -22.02 14.95
N LEU A 361 -12.15 -22.15 13.78
CA LEU A 361 -11.79 -21.41 12.58
C LEU A 361 -12.41 -20.01 12.58
N PRO A 362 -11.73 -19.00 11.98
CA PRO A 362 -12.33 -17.68 11.80
C PRO A 362 -13.51 -17.73 10.85
N LEU A 363 -14.47 -16.84 11.08
CA LEU A 363 -15.54 -16.57 10.14
C LEU A 363 -14.92 -16.26 8.78
N ALA A 364 -15.38 -16.93 7.73
CA ALA A 364 -14.86 -16.70 6.39
C ALA A 364 -15.11 -15.26 5.92
N LYS A 365 -16.21 -14.66 6.38
CA LYS A 365 -16.51 -13.24 6.23
C LYS A 365 -17.41 -12.79 7.39
N PRO A 366 -17.47 -11.49 7.69
CA PRO A 366 -18.47 -10.94 8.59
C PRO A 366 -19.89 -11.36 8.18
N LEU A 367 -20.77 -11.56 9.16
CA LEU A 367 -22.18 -11.86 8.93
C LEU A 367 -22.95 -10.57 8.74
N GLU A 368 -23.99 -10.57 7.92
CA GLU A 368 -24.85 -9.40 7.72
C GLU A 368 -26.25 -9.67 8.26
N VAL A 369 -26.85 -8.69 8.93
CA VAL A 369 -28.20 -8.75 9.45
C VAL A 369 -28.87 -7.39 9.36
N GLU A 370 -30.07 -7.35 8.79
CA GLU A 370 -30.90 -6.15 8.74
C GLU A 370 -31.94 -6.19 9.87
N VAL A 371 -31.95 -5.16 10.73
CA VAL A 371 -32.78 -5.10 11.94
C VAL A 371 -33.69 -3.86 11.88
N GLY A 372 -35.00 -4.03 12.00
CA GLY A 372 -35.98 -2.93 12.04
C GLY A 372 -35.94 -2.13 13.34
N LYS A 373 -36.58 -0.94 13.37
CA LYS A 373 -36.61 -0.06 14.56
C LYS A 373 -37.32 -0.74 15.73
N GLY A 374 -36.64 -0.86 16.88
CA GLY A 374 -37.15 -1.51 18.09
C GLY A 374 -37.28 -3.03 17.99
N GLU A 375 -36.87 -3.63 16.86
CA GLU A 375 -36.89 -5.07 16.66
C GLU A 375 -35.79 -5.74 17.50
N THR A 376 -36.06 -6.97 17.94
CA THR A 376 -35.01 -7.90 18.38
C THR A 376 -34.93 -9.02 17.35
N LYS A 377 -33.80 -9.15 16.68
CA LYS A 377 -33.59 -10.14 15.62
C LYS A 377 -32.64 -11.23 16.07
N GLU A 378 -33.02 -12.47 15.81
CA GLU A 378 -32.19 -13.63 16.12
C GLU A 378 -31.17 -13.90 14.99
N LEU A 379 -29.92 -14.09 15.36
CA LEU A 379 -28.82 -14.45 14.48
C LEU A 379 -27.94 -15.52 15.17
N PRO A 380 -28.16 -16.81 14.93
CA PRO A 380 -27.25 -17.83 15.45
C PRO A 380 -25.87 -17.71 14.80
N ILE A 381 -24.80 -17.88 15.59
CA ILE A 381 -23.41 -17.89 15.10
C ILE A 381 -22.89 -19.31 15.22
N GLU A 382 -22.59 -19.95 14.09
CA GLU A 382 -22.05 -21.31 14.05
C GLU A 382 -20.57 -21.28 13.69
N LEU A 383 -19.71 -21.78 14.58
CA LEU A 383 -18.27 -21.85 14.36
C LEU A 383 -17.85 -23.27 14.00
N ASN A 384 -17.00 -23.37 12.98
CA ASN A 384 -16.37 -24.64 12.64
C ASN A 384 -15.21 -24.86 13.61
N ALA A 385 -15.18 -26.02 14.26
CA ALA A 385 -13.97 -26.46 14.96
C ALA A 385 -12.81 -26.52 13.96
N GLY A 386 -11.69 -25.92 14.33
CA GLY A 386 -10.43 -26.10 13.63
C GLY A 386 -9.81 -27.43 14.01
N LEU A 387 -8.85 -27.85 13.19
CA LEU A 387 -8.11 -29.08 13.41
C LEU A 387 -6.93 -28.78 14.34
N THR A 388 -6.60 -29.75 15.19
CA THR A 388 -5.41 -29.68 16.04
C THR A 388 -4.32 -30.53 15.41
N VAL A 389 -3.10 -29.99 15.36
CA VAL A 389 -1.89 -30.78 15.13
C VAL A 389 -1.04 -30.73 16.39
N ALA A 390 -0.79 -31.90 16.95
CA ALA A 390 0.06 -32.06 18.11
C ALA A 390 1.32 -32.85 17.76
N GLY A 391 2.36 -32.63 18.54
CA GLY A 391 3.64 -33.24 18.29
C GLY A 391 4.61 -33.17 19.46
N ILE A 392 5.81 -33.66 19.20
CA ILE A 392 6.96 -33.53 20.09
C ILE A 392 8.10 -32.83 19.34
N ALA A 393 8.66 -31.81 19.96
CA ALA A 393 9.84 -31.10 19.52
C ALA A 393 11.05 -31.68 20.23
N LEU A 394 11.98 -32.23 19.45
CA LEU A 394 13.24 -32.78 19.94
C LEU A 394 14.41 -32.00 19.34
N ASP A 395 15.48 -31.84 20.10
CA ASP A 395 16.74 -31.37 19.54
C ASP A 395 17.38 -32.41 18.60
N ALA A 396 18.48 -32.03 17.94
CA ALA A 396 19.22 -32.90 17.03
C ALA A 396 19.81 -34.17 17.71
N GLN A 397 19.85 -34.22 19.04
CA GLN A 397 20.30 -35.35 19.84
C GLN A 397 19.11 -36.21 20.34
N GLY A 398 17.88 -35.86 19.96
CA GLY A 398 16.66 -36.56 20.35
C GLY A 398 16.14 -36.22 21.75
N LYS A 399 16.67 -35.18 22.41
CA LYS A 399 16.17 -34.72 23.71
C LYS A 399 15.01 -33.73 23.53
N PRO A 400 14.04 -33.67 24.44
CA PRO A 400 12.98 -32.67 24.39
C PRO A 400 13.49 -31.22 24.35
N ALA A 401 12.97 -30.43 23.41
CA ALA A 401 13.24 -29.01 23.31
C ALA A 401 12.08 -28.23 23.97
N ALA A 402 12.31 -27.71 25.18
CA ALA A 402 11.32 -27.00 25.99
C ALA A 402 11.35 -25.47 25.76
N ASP A 403 10.22 -24.80 26.00
CA ASP A 403 10.02 -23.35 25.84
C ASP A 403 10.42 -22.82 24.45
N VAL A 404 10.23 -23.65 23.43
CA VAL A 404 10.39 -23.24 22.03
C VAL A 404 9.05 -22.76 21.51
N GLU A 405 9.01 -21.52 21.04
CA GLU A 405 7.86 -21.01 20.31
C GLU A 405 7.86 -21.56 18.89
N ILE A 406 6.79 -22.27 18.55
CA ILE A 406 6.50 -22.81 17.23
C ILE A 406 5.39 -21.96 16.63
N LYS A 407 5.63 -21.48 15.42
CA LYS A 407 4.69 -20.70 14.62
C LYS A 407 4.31 -21.49 13.39
N ALA A 408 3.03 -21.47 13.04
CA ALA A 408 2.49 -22.10 11.84
C ALA A 408 1.79 -21.07 10.96
N THR A 409 2.15 -21.07 9.68
CA THR A 409 1.57 -20.20 8.65
C THR A 409 1.01 -21.05 7.51
N ILE A 410 -0.22 -20.79 7.07
CA ILE A 410 -0.85 -21.56 6.00
C ILE A 410 -0.19 -21.28 4.64
N LYS A 411 -0.02 -22.34 3.84
CA LYS A 411 0.53 -22.30 2.49
C LYS A 411 -0.61 -22.58 1.49
N ASP A 412 -1.37 -21.55 1.13
CA ASP A 412 -2.44 -21.64 0.13
C ASP A 412 -2.15 -20.73 -1.09
N PRO A 413 -1.90 -21.30 -2.28
CA PRO A 413 -1.62 -20.53 -3.50
C PRO A 413 -2.86 -19.84 -4.12
N ASN A 414 -4.08 -20.05 -3.60
CA ASN A 414 -5.33 -19.55 -4.21
C ASN A 414 -5.99 -18.38 -3.45
N GLN A 415 -5.29 -17.68 -2.54
CA GLN A 415 -5.91 -16.66 -1.69
C GLN A 415 -5.76 -15.24 -2.24
N ASN A 416 -6.91 -14.60 -2.48
CA ASN A 416 -7.10 -13.21 -2.91
C ASN A 416 -6.85 -12.20 -1.77
N GLY A 417 -5.74 -12.33 -1.04
CA GLY A 417 -5.37 -11.35 -0.01
C GLY A 417 -6.07 -11.49 1.34
N GLU A 418 -6.69 -12.63 1.68
CA GLU A 418 -7.13 -12.90 3.05
C GLU A 418 -5.92 -13.11 3.97
N TRP A 419 -5.65 -12.13 4.83
CA TRP A 419 -4.64 -12.24 5.88
C TRP A 419 -5.13 -13.19 6.97
N ILE A 420 -4.55 -14.38 7.06
CA ILE A 420 -4.80 -15.34 8.14
C ILE A 420 -3.69 -15.16 9.19
N GLN A 421 -4.09 -14.90 10.43
CA GLN A 421 -3.15 -14.77 11.54
C GLN A 421 -2.38 -16.09 11.74
N PRO A 422 -1.04 -16.04 11.90
CA PRO A 422 -0.26 -17.22 12.23
C PRO A 422 -0.72 -17.86 13.54
N VAL A 423 -0.70 -19.18 13.60
CA VAL A 423 -1.02 -19.92 14.83
C VAL A 423 0.27 -20.23 15.57
N THR A 424 0.37 -19.86 16.84
CA THR A 424 1.56 -20.10 17.65
C THR A 424 1.28 -21.01 18.84
N THR A 425 2.31 -21.75 19.28
CA THR A 425 2.32 -22.50 20.53
C THR A 425 3.72 -22.51 21.10
N LYS A 426 3.86 -22.78 22.41
CA LYS A 426 5.14 -23.11 23.02
C LYS A 426 5.24 -24.59 23.33
N THR A 427 6.45 -25.14 23.30
CA THR A 427 6.72 -26.50 23.75
C THR A 427 6.79 -26.56 25.28
N ASP A 428 6.22 -27.61 25.87
CA ASP A 428 6.30 -27.84 27.31
C ASP A 428 7.68 -28.39 27.75
N ALA A 429 7.86 -28.63 29.05
CA ALA A 429 9.10 -29.20 29.61
C ALA A 429 9.48 -30.58 29.04
N THR A 430 8.52 -31.29 28.44
CA THR A 430 8.70 -32.58 27.76
C THR A 430 8.78 -32.46 26.24
N GLY A 431 8.87 -31.23 25.72
CA GLY A 431 8.94 -30.92 24.30
C GLY A 431 7.61 -31.07 23.56
N LYS A 432 6.50 -31.36 24.25
CA LYS A 432 5.20 -31.52 23.58
C LYS A 432 4.63 -30.17 23.20
N TRP A 433 3.92 -30.14 22.09
CA TRP A 433 3.26 -28.95 21.56
C TRP A 433 1.95 -29.32 20.87
N ALA A 434 1.02 -28.36 20.80
CA ALA A 434 -0.24 -28.49 20.09
C ALA A 434 -0.63 -27.15 19.45
N LEU A 435 -0.82 -27.17 18.14
CA LEU A 435 -1.36 -26.07 17.36
C LEU A 435 -2.85 -26.34 17.13
N ASP A 436 -3.70 -25.51 17.72
CA ASP A 436 -5.15 -25.62 17.64
C ASP A 436 -5.72 -24.64 16.61
N GLY A 437 -6.90 -24.92 16.05
CA GLY A 437 -7.61 -23.96 15.19
C GLY A 437 -7.14 -23.95 13.74
N LEU A 438 -6.47 -25.01 13.28
CA LEU A 438 -5.91 -25.08 11.93
C LEU A 438 -6.98 -25.45 10.89
N ARG A 439 -6.99 -24.76 9.76
CA ARG A 439 -7.76 -25.16 8.57
C ARG A 439 -7.06 -26.35 7.87
N LYS A 440 -7.85 -27.17 7.16
CA LYS A 440 -7.32 -28.20 6.27
C LYS A 440 -6.43 -27.55 5.21
N GLY A 441 -5.21 -28.05 5.03
CA GLY A 441 -4.23 -27.47 4.10
C GLY A 441 -2.79 -27.82 4.46
N GLN A 442 -1.84 -27.26 3.70
CA GLN A 442 -0.42 -27.30 4.03
C GLN A 442 -0.07 -26.10 4.89
N TRP A 443 0.72 -26.31 5.94
CA TRP A 443 1.19 -25.27 6.84
C TRP A 443 2.71 -25.34 6.95
N SER A 444 3.37 -24.20 6.88
CA SER A 444 4.80 -24.07 7.15
C SER A 444 5.02 -23.85 8.64
N LEU A 445 6.06 -24.49 9.20
CA LEU A 445 6.45 -24.36 10.60
C LEU A 445 7.76 -23.57 10.71
N SER A 446 7.76 -22.58 11.61
CA SER A 446 8.96 -21.81 11.97
C SER A 446 9.09 -21.67 13.49
N THR A 447 10.28 -21.26 13.93
CA THR A 447 10.64 -21.06 15.34
C THR A 447 11.40 -19.75 15.50
N SER A 448 11.25 -19.11 16.65
CA SER A 448 11.96 -17.88 17.02
C SER A 448 13.20 -18.17 17.90
N GLY A 449 14.12 -17.20 17.98
CA GLY A 449 15.29 -17.27 18.86
C GLY A 449 16.37 -18.28 18.45
N ALA A 450 16.90 -19.03 19.41
CA ALA A 450 18.05 -19.93 19.22
C ALA A 450 17.72 -21.28 18.56
N TRP A 451 16.53 -21.45 18.00
CA TRP A 451 16.08 -22.73 17.44
C TRP A 451 15.70 -22.59 15.97
N ASN A 452 16.16 -23.54 15.16
CA ASN A 452 15.73 -23.73 13.78
C ASN A 452 14.99 -25.06 13.64
N VAL A 453 13.94 -25.05 12.83
CA VAL A 453 13.30 -26.29 12.37
C VAL A 453 14.23 -27.01 11.40
N VAL A 454 14.54 -28.27 11.70
CA VAL A 454 15.26 -29.19 10.82
C VAL A 454 14.26 -30.01 9.99
N GLY A 455 13.15 -30.41 10.61
CA GLY A 455 12.09 -31.10 9.89
C GLY A 455 11.02 -31.72 10.79
N PRO A 456 9.78 -31.89 10.30
CA PRO A 456 9.33 -31.41 9.00
C PRO A 456 9.14 -29.88 9.02
N LEU A 457 9.52 -29.21 7.94
CA LEU A 457 9.30 -27.77 7.74
C LEU A 457 7.83 -27.47 7.39
N GLU A 458 7.11 -28.49 6.92
CA GLU A 458 5.71 -28.38 6.56
C GLU A 458 4.92 -29.50 7.20
N ILE A 459 3.69 -29.20 7.57
CA ILE A 459 2.72 -30.18 8.06
C ILE A 459 1.44 -30.08 7.24
N SER A 460 0.88 -31.24 6.92
CA SER A 460 -0.45 -31.34 6.33
C SER A 460 -1.50 -31.43 7.44
N VAL A 461 -2.58 -30.69 7.27
CA VAL A 461 -3.73 -30.69 8.18
C VAL A 461 -4.94 -31.25 7.43
N PRO A 462 -5.67 -32.26 7.94
CA PRO A 462 -5.42 -32.98 9.18
C PRO A 462 -4.14 -33.83 9.12
N ALA A 463 -3.40 -33.88 10.22
CA ALA A 463 -2.26 -34.77 10.35
C ALA A 463 -2.75 -36.20 10.65
N THR A 464 -2.13 -37.21 10.04
CA THR A 464 -2.47 -38.63 10.28
C THR A 464 -1.90 -39.15 11.61
N ASP A 465 -0.78 -38.57 12.05
CA ASP A 465 -0.02 -39.01 13.22
C ASP A 465 0.52 -37.80 14.01
N ALA A 466 0.98 -38.04 15.24
CA ALA A 466 1.67 -37.04 16.03
C ALA A 466 2.96 -36.58 15.32
N GLN A 467 3.12 -35.26 15.16
CA GLN A 467 4.23 -34.72 14.40
C GLN A 467 5.52 -34.71 15.23
N LYS A 468 6.59 -35.26 14.66
CA LYS A 468 7.92 -35.20 15.29
C LYS A 468 8.70 -34.05 14.68
N LEU A 469 8.79 -32.95 15.42
CA LEU A 469 9.56 -31.77 15.02
C LEU A 469 11.00 -31.92 15.52
N THR A 470 11.94 -32.00 14.60
CA THR A 470 13.37 -31.97 14.92
C THR A 470 13.84 -30.53 14.85
N LEU A 471 14.41 -30.05 15.93
CA LEU A 471 14.94 -28.71 16.09
C LEU A 471 16.46 -28.78 16.21
N ARG A 472 17.13 -27.78 15.66
CA ARG A 472 18.56 -27.58 15.86
C ARG A 472 18.76 -26.28 16.59
N LYS A 473 19.44 -26.36 17.73
CA LYS A 473 19.89 -25.15 18.41
C LYS A 473 20.97 -24.50 17.56
N VAL A 474 20.78 -23.23 17.22
CA VAL A 474 21.79 -22.42 16.53
C VAL A 474 22.52 -21.57 17.56
N ASN A 475 23.82 -21.39 17.34
CA ASN A 475 24.59 -20.46 18.15
C ASN A 475 24.20 -19.05 17.71
N LEU A 476 23.54 -18.32 18.60
CA LEU A 476 23.27 -16.91 18.37
C LEU A 476 24.58 -16.14 18.44
N LEU A 477 24.75 -15.26 17.47
CA LEU A 477 25.95 -14.46 17.27
C LEU A 477 25.67 -13.02 17.65
N THR A 478 26.74 -12.34 18.01
CA THR A 478 26.75 -10.89 18.20
C THR A 478 27.32 -10.27 16.92
N LEU A 479 26.59 -9.32 16.35
CA LEU A 479 27.08 -8.50 15.25
C LEU A 479 27.65 -7.21 15.83
N LYS A 480 28.87 -6.87 15.42
CA LYS A 480 29.51 -5.59 15.74
C LYS A 480 29.73 -4.84 14.46
N GLY A 481 29.27 -3.60 14.42
CA GLY A 481 29.51 -2.70 13.31
C GLY A 481 30.06 -1.37 13.80
N ARG A 482 30.45 -0.52 12.85
CA ARG A 482 30.98 0.80 13.13
C ARG A 482 30.37 1.82 12.18
N VAL A 483 30.08 3.00 12.71
CA VAL A 483 29.63 4.17 11.95
C VAL A 483 30.74 5.20 11.92
N VAL A 484 31.05 5.69 10.74
CA VAL A 484 32.11 6.67 10.49
C VAL A 484 31.65 7.77 9.55
N THR A 485 32.32 8.91 9.59
CA THR A 485 32.21 9.93 8.54
C THR A 485 32.87 9.44 7.24
N LYS A 486 32.62 10.12 6.11
CA LYS A 486 33.39 9.94 4.84
C LYS A 486 34.91 9.96 5.03
N ASP A 487 35.43 10.75 5.97
CA ASP A 487 36.86 10.82 6.29
C ASP A 487 37.32 9.74 7.30
N HIS A 488 36.53 8.68 7.49
CA HIS A 488 36.76 7.55 8.41
C HIS A 488 36.84 7.91 9.91
N LYS A 489 36.41 9.12 10.32
CA LYS A 489 36.28 9.49 11.74
C LYS A 489 35.07 8.79 12.38
N PRO A 490 35.19 8.21 13.58
CA PRO A 490 34.08 7.54 14.25
C PRO A 490 32.94 8.50 14.64
N LEU A 491 31.69 8.03 14.58
CA LEU A 491 30.49 8.78 14.98
C LEU A 491 29.74 8.08 16.10
N GLY A 492 29.79 8.66 17.30
CA GLY A 492 29.01 8.20 18.46
C GLY A 492 27.62 8.83 18.54
N ALA A 493 26.75 8.22 19.36
CA ALA A 493 25.36 8.63 19.57
C ALA A 493 24.49 8.64 18.30
N VAL A 494 24.85 7.82 17.31
CA VAL A 494 24.01 7.54 16.13
C VAL A 494 23.12 6.35 16.47
N THR A 495 21.81 6.48 16.27
CA THR A 495 20.88 5.35 16.40
C THR A 495 20.88 4.57 15.09
N ILE A 496 21.14 3.27 15.16
CA ILE A 496 21.05 2.35 14.03
C ILE A 496 19.82 1.49 14.22
N LYS A 497 18.84 1.64 13.32
CA LYS A 497 17.74 0.68 13.20
C LYS A 497 18.21 -0.46 12.31
N ALA A 498 18.17 -1.67 12.82
CA ALA A 498 18.56 -2.86 12.09
C ALA A 498 17.32 -3.71 11.78
N HIS A 499 17.05 -3.90 10.50
CA HIS A 499 15.99 -4.79 10.04
C HIS A 499 16.60 -6.18 9.84
N VAL A 500 16.12 -7.13 10.63
CA VAL A 500 16.62 -8.50 10.70
C VAL A 500 15.61 -9.42 10.03
N GLU A 501 15.99 -9.94 8.87
CA GLU A 501 15.19 -10.90 8.13
C GLU A 501 15.62 -12.32 8.50
N VAL A 502 14.69 -13.05 9.11
CA VAL A 502 14.88 -14.45 9.48
C VAL A 502 14.30 -15.33 8.37
N PRO A 503 15.11 -16.17 7.70
CA PRO A 503 14.61 -17.08 6.68
C PRO A 503 13.64 -18.10 7.27
N ASP A 504 12.46 -18.24 6.68
CA ASP A 504 11.47 -19.25 7.06
C ASP A 504 11.48 -20.50 6.16
N GLY A 505 12.41 -20.54 5.20
CA GLY A 505 12.66 -21.69 4.34
C GLY A 505 11.95 -21.68 2.99
N GLN A 506 11.06 -20.71 2.68
CA GLN A 506 10.35 -20.67 1.38
C GLN A 506 10.10 -19.28 0.79
N ASN A 507 11.17 -18.51 0.54
CA ASN A 507 11.10 -17.16 -0.07
C ASN A 507 10.25 -16.15 0.72
N SER A 508 10.00 -16.43 1.99
CA SER A 508 9.34 -15.55 2.94
C SER A 508 10.30 -15.28 4.11
N THR A 509 10.24 -14.07 4.66
CA THR A 509 11.12 -13.64 5.76
C THR A 509 10.27 -13.12 6.90
N GLN A 510 10.56 -13.58 8.11
CA GLN A 510 10.07 -12.91 9.29
C GLN A 510 10.92 -11.67 9.53
N LEU A 511 10.26 -10.53 9.70
CA LEU A 511 10.90 -9.28 10.05
C LEU A 511 10.95 -9.09 11.55
N ASP A 512 12.16 -8.91 12.06
CA ASP A 512 12.44 -8.44 13.40
C ASP A 512 13.19 -7.10 13.28
N GLU A 513 13.00 -6.22 14.26
CA GLU A 513 13.66 -4.91 14.29
C GLU A 513 14.45 -4.77 15.59
N GLN A 514 15.73 -4.40 15.46
CA GLN A 514 16.59 -4.12 16.59
C GLN A 514 17.25 -2.75 16.44
N ASP A 515 17.21 -1.97 17.51
CA ASP A 515 17.88 -0.68 17.57
C ASP A 515 19.20 -0.79 18.34
N ALA A 516 20.24 -0.11 17.86
CA ALA A 516 21.51 0.02 18.55
C ALA A 516 22.07 1.43 18.41
N ALA A 517 22.45 2.05 19.53
CA ALA A 517 23.19 3.31 19.52
C ALA A 517 24.70 3.05 19.38
N THR A 518 25.40 3.92 18.65
CA THR A 518 26.86 3.88 18.58
C THR A 518 27.52 4.49 19.82
N ASP A 519 28.61 3.88 20.28
CA ASP A 519 29.46 4.40 21.34
C ASP A 519 30.38 5.55 20.86
N ALA A 520 31.16 6.16 21.75
CA ALA A 520 32.09 7.24 21.40
C ALA A 520 33.16 6.88 20.36
N THR A 521 33.39 5.58 20.11
CA THR A 521 34.28 5.06 19.07
C THR A 521 33.55 4.71 17.77
N GLY A 522 32.26 5.05 17.70
CA GLY A 522 31.37 4.78 16.58
C GLY A 522 30.91 3.33 16.48
N GLN A 523 31.19 2.48 17.48
CA GLN A 523 30.83 1.06 17.42
C GLN A 523 29.41 0.83 17.93
N PHE A 524 28.68 -0.05 17.27
CA PHE A 524 27.38 -0.54 17.73
C PHE A 524 27.40 -2.07 17.83
N THR A 525 26.48 -2.62 18.61
CA THR A 525 26.38 -4.07 18.83
C THR A 525 24.93 -4.52 18.77
N LEU A 526 24.64 -5.48 17.90
CA LEU A 526 23.40 -6.25 17.89
C LEU A 526 23.66 -7.62 18.48
N LYS A 527 22.70 -8.12 19.26
CA LYS A 527 22.83 -9.38 19.98
C LYS A 527 21.80 -10.39 19.50
N ASP A 528 22.03 -11.64 19.85
CA ASP A 528 21.06 -12.72 19.71
C ASP A 528 20.63 -12.99 18.25
N LEU A 529 21.53 -12.75 17.29
CA LEU A 529 21.26 -12.93 15.86
C LEU A 529 21.60 -14.35 15.41
N ARG A 530 20.71 -15.00 14.67
CA ARG A 530 21.01 -16.31 14.07
C ARG A 530 22.02 -16.14 12.92
N PRO A 531 22.92 -17.10 12.65
CA PRO A 531 23.91 -16.98 11.57
C PRO A 531 23.30 -16.89 10.16
N ASP A 532 22.05 -17.31 10.00
CA ASP A 532 21.33 -17.36 8.73
C ASP A 532 20.45 -16.13 8.46
N VAL A 533 20.42 -15.14 9.36
CA VAL A 533 19.67 -13.89 9.14
C VAL A 533 20.33 -13.01 8.09
N LYS A 534 19.51 -12.25 7.37
CA LYS A 534 19.98 -11.06 6.63
C LYS A 534 19.73 -9.85 7.51
N VAL A 535 20.68 -8.92 7.54
CA VAL A 535 20.55 -7.66 8.30
C VAL A 535 20.76 -6.50 7.36
N SER A 536 19.88 -5.52 7.43
CA SER A 536 20.05 -4.21 6.79
C SER A 536 19.93 -3.11 7.83
N PHE A 537 20.53 -1.95 7.56
CA PHE A 537 20.63 -0.86 8.53
C PHE A 537 20.03 0.42 7.97
N THR A 538 19.29 1.12 8.82
CA THR A 538 18.80 2.47 8.61
C THR A 538 19.40 3.35 9.70
N PRO A 539 20.50 4.08 9.40
CA PRO A 539 21.11 4.98 10.37
C PRO A 539 20.27 6.25 10.52
N ASP A 540 19.92 6.58 11.76
CA ASP A 540 19.28 7.82 12.14
C ASP A 540 20.31 8.75 12.80
N ALA A 541 20.74 9.76 12.03
CA ALA A 541 21.75 10.73 12.45
C ALA A 541 21.41 12.12 11.88
N ALA A 542 20.82 12.98 12.72
CA ALA A 542 20.51 14.36 12.34
C ALA A 542 21.76 15.10 11.84
N GLY A 543 21.64 15.78 10.69
CA GLY A 543 22.75 16.51 10.06
C GLY A 543 23.74 15.62 9.30
N TYR A 544 23.38 14.38 9.01
CA TYR A 544 24.18 13.45 8.20
C TYR A 544 23.33 12.78 7.11
N LYS A 545 23.99 12.37 6.03
CA LYS A 545 23.42 11.58 4.94
C LYS A 545 24.10 10.22 4.86
N PHE A 546 23.35 9.13 4.75
CA PHE A 546 23.94 7.81 4.49
C PHE A 546 24.64 7.81 3.13
N LEU A 547 25.93 7.47 3.11
CA LEU A 547 26.74 7.49 1.90
C LEU A 547 26.95 6.08 1.34
N ALA A 548 27.33 5.12 2.18
CA ALA A 548 27.61 3.74 1.80
C ALA A 548 27.80 2.84 3.04
N GLY A 549 27.92 1.53 2.82
CA GLY A 549 28.36 0.58 3.83
C GLY A 549 27.24 -0.25 4.44
N GLY A 550 27.50 -0.84 5.62
CA GLY A 550 26.53 -1.66 6.33
C GLY A 550 26.31 -3.05 5.71
N LYS A 551 27.09 -3.45 4.70
CA LYS A 551 27.03 -4.81 4.16
C LYS A 551 27.47 -5.81 5.24
N VAL A 552 26.60 -6.76 5.55
CA VAL A 552 26.86 -7.82 6.52
C VAL A 552 27.25 -9.11 5.80
N THR A 553 28.36 -9.71 6.20
CA THR A 553 28.80 -11.02 5.72
C THR A 553 29.14 -11.94 6.89
N LEU A 554 28.70 -13.19 6.82
CA LEU A 554 29.10 -14.21 7.78
C LEU A 554 30.50 -14.72 7.40
N GLN A 555 31.49 -14.52 8.28
CA GLN A 555 32.84 -15.05 8.14
C GLN A 555 33.20 -15.96 9.33
N GLY A 556 33.38 -17.25 9.07
CA GLY A 556 33.71 -18.22 10.12
C GLY A 556 32.59 -18.35 11.16
N GLN A 557 32.85 -17.92 12.40
CA GLN A 557 31.89 -17.96 13.51
C GLN A 557 31.36 -16.56 13.93
N GLY A 558 31.54 -15.53 13.09
CA GLY A 558 31.09 -14.17 13.41
C GLY A 558 30.60 -13.40 12.19
N PHE A 559 29.92 -12.28 12.46
CA PHE A 559 29.56 -11.32 11.43
C PHE A 559 30.71 -10.33 11.21
N GLU A 560 31.00 -10.05 9.96
CA GLU A 560 31.76 -8.88 9.54
C GLU A 560 30.79 -7.87 8.93
N VAL A 561 30.96 -6.60 9.31
CA VAL A 561 30.11 -5.50 8.85
C VAL A 561 31.01 -4.47 8.22
N GLN A 562 30.74 -4.13 6.96
CA GLN A 562 31.38 -2.98 6.33
C GLN A 562 30.98 -1.71 7.10
N ASP A 563 31.96 -0.85 7.42
CA ASP A 563 31.72 0.45 8.05
C ASP A 563 30.54 1.18 7.39
N ILE A 564 29.58 1.61 8.20
CA ILE A 564 28.48 2.49 7.78
C ILE A 564 29.08 3.89 7.67
N VAL A 565 29.08 4.44 6.46
CA VAL A 565 29.69 5.73 6.16
C VAL A 565 28.60 6.79 6.04
N LEU A 566 28.69 7.81 6.88
CA LEU A 566 27.82 8.98 6.86
C LEU A 566 28.56 10.22 6.34
N LEU A 567 27.89 11.02 5.54
CA LEU A 567 28.39 12.28 5.02
C LEU A 567 27.83 13.44 5.87
N PRO A 568 28.69 14.24 6.54
CA PRO A 568 28.22 15.40 7.30
C PRO A 568 27.57 16.45 6.39
N LEU A 569 26.42 16.95 6.81
CA LEU A 569 25.65 17.99 6.15
C LEU A 569 25.75 19.30 6.97
N ALA A 570 26.92 19.94 6.95
CA ALA A 570 27.20 21.13 7.76
C ALA A 570 27.44 22.40 6.93
N ALA A 571 27.54 22.28 5.60
CA ALA A 571 27.74 23.42 4.72
C ALA A 571 26.43 24.18 4.46
N LYS A 572 26.58 25.43 4.03
CA LYS A 572 25.49 26.28 3.56
C LYS A 572 25.87 26.95 2.24
N VAL A 573 24.88 27.20 1.41
CA VAL A 573 25.01 27.96 0.17
C VAL A 573 24.03 29.14 0.22
N THR A 574 24.53 30.32 -0.13
CA THR A 574 23.70 31.53 -0.28
C THR A 574 23.66 31.93 -1.74
N GLY A 575 22.56 32.50 -2.20
CA GLY A 575 22.48 32.93 -3.59
C GLY A 575 21.28 33.83 -3.88
N VAL A 576 21.13 34.15 -5.16
CA VAL A 576 20.01 34.89 -5.73
C VAL A 576 19.40 34.11 -6.89
N VAL A 577 18.07 34.09 -6.96
CA VAL A 577 17.32 33.58 -8.11
C VAL A 577 16.81 34.78 -8.90
N ALA A 578 17.08 34.77 -10.20
CA ALA A 578 16.63 35.79 -11.13
C ALA A 578 15.94 35.17 -12.35
N ASP A 579 15.04 35.92 -12.98
CA ASP A 579 14.39 35.53 -14.24
C ASP A 579 15.34 35.62 -15.43
N ALA A 580 14.83 35.33 -16.64
CA ALA A 580 15.60 35.35 -17.87
C ALA A 580 16.18 36.75 -18.18
N GLU A 581 15.55 37.80 -17.69
CA GLU A 581 15.94 39.21 -17.84
C GLU A 581 16.88 39.69 -16.71
N GLY A 582 17.14 38.86 -15.70
CA GLY A 582 18.01 39.16 -14.57
C GLY A 582 17.32 39.89 -13.42
N LYS A 583 15.99 39.96 -13.38
CA LYS A 583 15.24 40.52 -12.25
C LYS A 583 15.10 39.46 -11.14
N PRO A 584 15.19 39.86 -9.86
CA PRO A 584 15.05 38.94 -8.74
C PRO A 584 13.65 38.31 -8.70
N VAL A 585 13.59 37.02 -8.36
CA VAL A 585 12.35 36.25 -8.30
C VAL A 585 12.06 35.86 -6.86
N ALA A 586 10.98 36.42 -6.30
CA ALA A 586 10.48 36.09 -4.97
C ALA A 586 9.60 34.84 -4.97
N GLY A 587 9.71 34.03 -3.91
CA GLY A 587 8.91 32.80 -3.76
C GLY A 587 9.37 31.63 -4.66
N ALA A 588 10.54 31.72 -5.30
CA ALA A 588 11.14 30.58 -6.00
C ALA A 588 11.55 29.51 -4.98
N LYS A 589 11.18 28.27 -5.26
CA LYS A 589 11.54 27.11 -4.44
C LYS A 589 12.96 26.67 -4.79
N VAL A 590 13.84 26.55 -3.79
CA VAL A 590 15.25 26.22 -3.95
C VAL A 590 15.61 24.99 -3.12
N MET A 591 16.29 24.02 -3.72
CA MET A 591 16.78 22.81 -3.05
C MET A 591 18.14 22.36 -3.61
N SER A 592 18.74 21.34 -2.99
CA SER A 592 19.93 20.67 -3.52
C SER A 592 19.73 19.15 -3.49
N PRO A 593 19.86 18.45 -4.63
CA PRO A 593 19.88 16.99 -4.67
C PRO A 593 21.05 16.37 -3.88
N ASP A 594 22.13 17.12 -3.68
CA ASP A 594 23.30 16.65 -2.95
C ASP A 594 23.12 16.72 -1.42
N GLY A 595 22.22 17.59 -0.94
CA GLY A 595 21.87 17.79 0.46
C GLY A 595 20.82 16.82 1.00
N ASP A 596 20.14 17.28 2.06
CA ASP A 596 18.91 16.66 2.57
C ASP A 596 17.73 17.00 1.64
N PRO A 597 17.10 16.01 0.99
CA PRO A 597 15.99 16.24 0.07
C PRO A 597 14.74 16.83 0.75
N LYS A 598 14.66 16.78 2.10
CA LYS A 598 13.56 17.39 2.86
C LYS A 598 13.69 18.91 3.00
N LEU A 599 14.89 19.45 2.80
CA LEU A 599 15.18 20.86 3.01
C LEU A 599 15.08 21.64 1.70
N GLN A 600 13.97 22.37 1.60
CA GLN A 600 13.68 23.32 0.54
C GLN A 600 13.44 24.70 1.17
N VAL A 601 13.92 25.75 0.51
CA VAL A 601 13.74 27.14 0.93
C VAL A 601 13.07 27.95 -0.15
N THR A 602 12.34 28.99 0.22
CA THR A 602 11.75 29.94 -0.73
C THR A 602 12.55 31.23 -0.74
N THR A 603 12.78 31.81 -1.91
CA THR A 603 13.47 33.10 -2.02
C THR A 603 12.66 34.25 -1.45
N ASP A 604 13.36 35.25 -0.89
CA ASP A 604 12.76 36.49 -0.40
C ASP A 604 12.39 37.46 -1.54
N ALA A 605 11.91 38.67 -1.19
CA ALA A 605 11.51 39.70 -2.14
C ALA A 605 12.66 40.16 -3.08
N ASP A 606 13.92 40.02 -2.66
CA ASP A 606 15.11 40.33 -3.45
C ASP A 606 15.63 39.10 -4.20
N GLY A 607 14.88 38.00 -4.22
CA GLY A 607 15.28 36.74 -4.82
C GLY A 607 16.38 35.99 -4.07
N LYS A 608 16.75 36.41 -2.85
CA LYS A 608 17.84 35.80 -2.09
C LYS A 608 17.39 34.53 -1.38
N PHE A 609 18.30 33.59 -1.22
CA PHE A 609 18.08 32.37 -0.45
C PHE A 609 19.33 31.97 0.36
N THR A 610 19.10 31.15 1.39
CA THR A 610 20.15 30.43 2.12
C THR A 610 19.72 28.98 2.28
N LEU A 611 20.46 28.06 1.66
CA LEU A 611 20.25 26.63 1.79
C LEU A 611 21.27 26.07 2.80
N THR A 612 20.81 25.27 3.75
CA THR A 612 21.65 24.64 4.79
C THR A 612 21.67 23.12 4.63
N SER A 613 22.44 22.43 5.48
CA SER A 613 22.53 20.96 5.49
C SER A 613 23.04 20.39 4.17
N LEU A 614 24.11 21.00 3.66
CA LEU A 614 24.78 20.56 2.44
C LEU A 614 26.09 19.85 2.77
N PRO A 615 26.51 18.87 1.95
CA PRO A 615 27.85 18.32 2.07
C PRO A 615 28.90 19.38 1.72
N ALA A 616 30.10 19.23 2.26
CA ALA A 616 31.24 20.04 1.84
C ALA A 616 31.67 19.66 0.41
N GLY A 617 31.91 20.66 -0.44
CA GLY A 617 32.38 20.47 -1.83
C GLY A 617 31.48 21.14 -2.86
N ASP A 618 31.58 20.65 -4.10
CA ASP A 618 30.76 21.09 -5.23
C ASP A 618 29.35 20.49 -5.10
N VAL A 619 28.35 21.35 -4.90
CA VAL A 619 26.94 20.95 -4.77
C VAL A 619 26.09 21.57 -5.86
N MET A 620 25.16 20.80 -6.40
CA MET A 620 24.13 21.28 -7.31
C MET A 620 23.03 21.98 -6.51
N VAL A 621 22.69 23.19 -6.92
CA VAL A 621 21.54 23.94 -6.40
C VAL A 621 20.56 24.15 -7.54
N ILE A 622 19.29 23.86 -7.28
CA ILE A 622 18.22 23.96 -8.25
C ILE A 622 17.14 24.87 -7.66
N ALA A 623 16.64 25.80 -8.48
CA ALA A 623 15.47 26.61 -8.19
C ALA A 623 14.38 26.36 -9.22
N GLY A 624 13.13 26.36 -8.79
CA GLY A 624 11.94 26.28 -9.65
C GLY A 624 10.93 27.35 -9.30
N TYR A 625 10.32 27.95 -10.32
CA TYR A 625 9.23 28.91 -10.17
C TYR A 625 8.41 29.02 -11.47
N LYS A 626 7.10 28.75 -11.39
CA LYS A 626 6.12 28.93 -12.49
C LYS A 626 6.58 28.33 -13.83
N GLY A 627 6.93 27.05 -13.84
CA GLY A 627 7.38 26.35 -15.05
C GLY A 627 8.80 26.70 -15.54
N ALA A 628 9.54 27.56 -14.82
CA ALA A 628 10.95 27.83 -15.10
C ALA A 628 11.86 27.23 -14.02
N VAL A 629 13.01 26.69 -14.43
CA VAL A 629 14.05 26.16 -13.55
C VAL A 629 15.37 26.86 -13.78
N GLY A 630 16.14 27.00 -12.72
CA GLY A 630 17.52 27.48 -12.79
C GLY A 630 18.38 26.54 -11.98
N GLU A 631 19.54 26.19 -12.50
CA GLU A 631 20.50 25.35 -11.81
C GLU A 631 21.90 25.96 -11.86
N ALA A 632 22.66 25.69 -10.82
CA ALA A 632 24.06 26.06 -10.74
C ALA A 632 24.79 25.03 -9.86
N ARG A 633 26.08 24.84 -10.13
CA ARG A 633 26.98 24.13 -9.22
C ARG A 633 27.76 25.16 -8.42
N ASP A 634 27.75 25.03 -7.10
CA ASP A 634 28.53 25.88 -6.20
C ASP A 634 29.63 25.10 -5.50
N VAL A 635 30.80 25.71 -5.41
CA VAL A 635 31.97 25.21 -4.69
C VAL A 635 32.08 25.97 -3.36
N ASN A 636 31.42 25.46 -2.32
CA ASN A 636 31.60 25.89 -0.92
C ASN A 636 31.47 27.42 -0.65
N GLY A 637 30.43 28.11 -1.13
CA GLY A 637 30.12 29.47 -0.65
C GLY A 637 31.23 30.51 -0.89
N LYS A 638 32.11 30.28 -1.87
CA LYS A 638 33.16 31.24 -2.27
C LYS A 638 32.57 32.54 -2.85
N ALA A 639 31.33 32.49 -3.34
CA ALA A 639 30.53 33.63 -3.74
C ALA A 639 29.03 33.28 -3.68
N PRO A 640 28.11 34.25 -3.59
CA PRO A 640 26.68 33.99 -3.75
C PRO A 640 26.41 33.39 -5.13
N VAL A 641 25.68 32.28 -5.16
CA VAL A 641 25.29 31.60 -6.40
C VAL A 641 24.22 32.41 -7.10
N SER A 642 24.32 32.57 -8.42
CA SER A 642 23.27 33.18 -9.24
C SER A 642 22.55 32.10 -10.03
N LEU A 643 21.28 31.86 -9.73
CA LEU A 643 20.41 30.93 -10.44
C LEU A 643 19.56 31.73 -11.43
N LYS A 644 19.76 31.48 -12.72
CA LYS A 644 18.95 32.12 -13.77
C LYS A 644 17.85 31.16 -14.22
N LEU A 645 16.61 31.51 -13.94
CA LEU A 645 15.45 30.71 -14.32
C LEU A 645 15.25 30.76 -15.83
N GLN A 646 15.12 29.58 -16.44
CA GLN A 646 14.75 29.39 -17.83
C GLN A 646 13.52 28.50 -17.90
N PRO A 647 12.57 28.76 -18.82
CA PRO A 647 11.42 27.88 -19.02
C PRO A 647 11.87 26.45 -19.26
N VAL A 648 11.28 25.49 -18.54
CA VAL A 648 11.49 24.07 -18.81
C VAL A 648 10.82 23.77 -20.15
N GLN A 649 11.62 23.46 -21.17
CA GLN A 649 11.15 23.10 -22.50
C GLN A 649 11.10 21.57 -22.58
N PRO A 650 9.92 20.94 -22.72
CA PRO A 650 9.88 19.52 -23.05
C PRO A 650 10.55 19.30 -24.41
N VAL A 651 11.32 18.22 -24.54
CA VAL A 651 12.02 17.93 -25.80
C VAL A 651 11.00 17.71 -26.93
N PRO A 652 11.16 18.41 -28.07
CA PRO A 652 10.26 18.22 -29.19
C PRO A 652 10.34 16.77 -29.68
N PRO A 653 9.20 16.14 -30.03
CA PRO A 653 9.16 14.78 -30.57
C PRO A 653 10.04 14.54 -31.81
N SER A 654 10.50 15.62 -32.46
CA SER A 654 11.38 15.58 -33.62
C SER A 654 12.86 15.33 -33.31
N ASP A 655 13.28 15.23 -32.05
CA ASP A 655 14.69 14.91 -31.71
C ASP A 655 15.00 13.40 -31.82
N ILE A 656 14.54 12.83 -32.92
CA ILE A 656 14.65 11.41 -33.24
C ILE A 656 16.13 10.99 -33.32
N GLN A 657 17.00 11.91 -33.75
CA GLN A 657 18.45 11.68 -33.83
C GLN A 657 19.06 11.37 -32.46
N ARG A 658 18.63 12.09 -31.42
CA ARG A 658 19.07 11.85 -30.06
C ARG A 658 18.59 10.49 -29.54
N ALA A 659 17.34 10.12 -29.81
CA ALA A 659 16.83 8.80 -29.48
C ALA A 659 17.64 7.68 -30.18
N TYR A 660 18.06 7.88 -31.43
CA TYR A 660 18.92 6.90 -32.11
C TYR A 660 20.28 6.76 -31.47
N SER A 661 20.94 7.85 -31.12
CA SER A 661 22.26 7.79 -30.49
C SER A 661 22.21 6.99 -29.18
N LEU A 662 21.12 7.11 -28.42
CA LEU A 662 20.89 6.30 -27.21
C LEU A 662 20.74 4.81 -27.53
N LEU A 663 19.96 4.47 -28.56
CA LEU A 663 19.77 3.09 -28.99
C LEU A 663 21.06 2.48 -29.54
N GLU A 664 21.86 3.26 -30.28
CA GLU A 664 23.18 2.83 -30.79
C GLU A 664 24.16 2.58 -29.66
N GLU A 665 24.21 3.44 -28.65
CA GLU A 665 25.01 3.25 -27.43
C GLU A 665 24.60 1.96 -26.71
N LEU A 666 23.29 1.78 -26.47
CA LEU A 666 22.71 0.57 -25.87
C LEU A 666 23.09 -0.71 -26.62
N TRP A 667 23.13 -0.69 -27.95
CA TRP A 667 23.53 -1.84 -28.78
C TRP A 667 25.03 -2.09 -28.80
N ALA A 668 25.85 -1.09 -28.48
CA ALA A 668 27.30 -1.23 -28.43
C ALA A 668 27.81 -1.80 -27.10
N THR A 669 27.09 -1.58 -25.99
CA THR A 669 27.61 -1.80 -24.63
C THR A 669 27.26 -3.15 -24.00
N THR A 670 26.29 -3.90 -24.54
CA THR A 670 25.73 -5.09 -23.85
C THR A 670 25.27 -6.17 -24.83
N GLU A 671 25.82 -7.39 -24.74
CA GLU A 671 25.34 -8.54 -25.52
C GLU A 671 23.93 -9.03 -25.06
N GLY A 672 23.53 -8.74 -23.82
CA GLY A 672 22.26 -9.14 -23.23
C GLY A 672 21.02 -8.37 -23.68
N THR A 673 21.17 -7.30 -24.46
CA THR A 673 20.05 -6.44 -24.91
C THR A 673 19.40 -6.92 -26.21
N GLN A 674 19.68 -8.14 -26.65
CA GLN A 674 19.16 -8.69 -27.90
C GLN A 674 17.62 -8.59 -27.99
N THR A 675 16.89 -8.73 -26.87
CA THR A 675 15.44 -8.53 -26.83
C THR A 675 15.03 -7.09 -27.14
N TYR A 676 15.71 -6.09 -26.60
CA TYR A 676 15.43 -4.68 -26.93
C TYR A 676 15.78 -4.35 -28.37
N ARG A 677 16.90 -4.89 -28.87
CA ARG A 677 17.30 -4.78 -30.28
C ARG A 677 16.27 -5.41 -31.23
N ASN A 678 15.52 -6.40 -30.78
CA ASN A 678 14.46 -7.02 -31.56
C ASN A 678 13.13 -6.25 -31.42
N ASN A 679 12.73 -5.85 -30.21
CA ASN A 679 11.41 -5.30 -29.94
C ASN A 679 11.25 -3.82 -30.30
N ILE A 680 12.26 -2.98 -30.04
CA ILE A 680 12.17 -1.53 -30.30
C ILE A 680 11.95 -1.24 -31.79
N PRO A 681 12.71 -1.86 -32.74
CA PRO A 681 12.45 -1.64 -34.15
C PRO A 681 11.07 -2.13 -34.58
N VAL A 682 10.63 -3.29 -34.08
CA VAL A 682 9.32 -3.87 -34.43
C VAL A 682 8.20 -2.87 -34.20
N THR A 683 8.24 -2.11 -33.11
CA THR A 683 7.14 -1.19 -32.83
C THR A 683 7.33 0.19 -33.42
N LEU A 684 8.57 0.65 -33.54
CA LEU A 684 8.85 1.85 -34.32
C LEU A 684 8.29 1.75 -35.75
N ALA A 685 8.14 0.53 -36.28
CA ALA A 685 7.55 0.27 -37.58
C ALA A 685 6.13 0.80 -37.77
N ALA A 686 5.36 0.99 -36.68
CA ALA A 686 4.03 1.61 -36.75
C ALA A 686 4.10 3.05 -37.30
N TYR A 687 5.25 3.73 -37.14
CA TYR A 687 5.47 5.14 -37.50
C TYR A 687 6.45 5.26 -38.67
N ASP A 688 7.62 4.66 -38.51
CA ASP A 688 8.72 4.71 -39.47
C ASP A 688 9.31 3.30 -39.71
N PRO A 689 8.75 2.54 -40.67
CA PRO A 689 9.18 1.20 -40.99
C PRO A 689 10.53 1.13 -41.70
N ASP A 690 10.96 2.18 -42.41
CA ASP A 690 12.28 2.21 -43.06
C ASP A 690 13.39 2.33 -42.02
N LEU A 691 13.15 3.20 -41.04
CA LEU A 691 14.00 3.31 -39.88
C LEU A 691 14.01 2.04 -39.03
N ALA A 692 12.86 1.43 -38.77
CA ALA A 692 12.78 0.15 -38.07
C ALA A 692 13.68 -0.90 -38.74
N VAL A 693 13.62 -1.03 -40.07
CA VAL A 693 14.50 -1.93 -40.83
C VAL A 693 15.97 -1.53 -40.69
N LYS A 694 16.29 -0.23 -40.71
CA LYS A 694 17.66 0.27 -40.50
C LYS A 694 18.21 -0.13 -39.11
N LEU A 695 17.40 0.04 -38.06
CA LEU A 695 17.78 -0.28 -36.67
C LEU A 695 17.89 -1.79 -36.43
N ALA A 696 17.01 -2.59 -37.05
CA ALA A 696 17.04 -4.04 -36.97
C ALA A 696 18.17 -4.68 -37.81
N SER A 697 18.68 -3.95 -38.81
CA SER A 697 19.78 -4.42 -39.66
C SER A 697 21.08 -4.59 -38.88
N ARG A 698 21.83 -5.64 -39.22
CA ARG A 698 23.21 -5.85 -38.77
C ARG A 698 24.15 -4.91 -39.54
N LYS A 699 25.41 -4.81 -39.06
CA LYS A 699 26.45 -3.97 -39.71
C LYS A 699 26.73 -4.35 -41.17
N ASP A 700 26.43 -5.58 -41.56
CA ASP A 700 26.56 -6.09 -42.94
C ASP A 700 25.33 -5.81 -43.81
N GLY A 701 24.31 -5.11 -43.28
CA GLY A 701 23.07 -4.78 -43.98
C GLY A 701 22.04 -5.91 -44.00
N THR A 702 22.30 -7.05 -43.36
CA THR A 702 21.32 -8.15 -43.27
C THR A 702 20.36 -7.94 -42.10
N ILE A 703 19.10 -8.35 -42.27
CA ILE A 703 18.08 -8.34 -41.21
C ILE A 703 17.68 -9.78 -40.88
N ASN A 704 17.37 -10.05 -39.61
CA ASN A 704 16.83 -11.33 -39.21
C ASN A 704 15.38 -11.48 -39.73
N ASP A 705 15.09 -12.59 -40.39
CA ASP A 705 13.78 -12.90 -40.99
C ASP A 705 12.61 -12.79 -40.00
N SER A 706 12.81 -13.23 -38.75
CA SER A 706 11.78 -13.14 -37.70
C SER A 706 11.49 -11.68 -37.36
N ILE A 707 12.52 -10.83 -37.25
CA ILE A 707 12.34 -9.40 -36.97
C ILE A 707 11.66 -8.69 -38.15
N LEU A 708 12.09 -8.96 -39.39
CA LEU A 708 11.47 -8.39 -40.58
C LEU A 708 9.99 -8.81 -40.69
N SER A 709 9.66 -10.05 -40.36
CA SER A 709 8.27 -10.53 -40.35
C SER A 709 7.39 -9.79 -39.34
N GLN A 710 7.93 -9.47 -38.16
CA GLN A 710 7.23 -8.72 -37.12
C GLN A 710 7.05 -7.24 -37.50
N ILE A 711 8.08 -6.61 -38.09
CA ILE A 711 7.97 -5.26 -38.67
C ILE A 711 6.85 -5.21 -39.72
N ILE A 712 6.81 -6.19 -40.64
CA ILE A 712 5.74 -6.29 -41.65
C ILE A 712 4.37 -6.45 -40.98
N ALA A 713 4.26 -7.29 -39.94
CA ALA A 713 3.01 -7.50 -39.23
C ALA A 713 2.50 -6.22 -38.55
N VAL A 714 3.39 -5.43 -37.95
CA VAL A 714 3.04 -4.14 -37.34
C VAL A 714 2.55 -3.15 -38.41
N VAL A 715 3.27 -2.98 -39.52
CA VAL A 715 2.84 -2.10 -40.63
C VAL A 715 1.48 -2.54 -41.18
N ALA A 716 1.27 -3.85 -41.34
CA ALA A 716 -0.01 -4.41 -41.79
C ALA A 716 -1.16 -4.12 -40.81
N LYS A 717 -0.89 -4.20 -39.50
CA LYS A 717 -1.90 -3.91 -38.45
C LYS A 717 -2.26 -2.42 -38.39
N THR A 718 -1.32 -1.52 -38.64
CA THR A 718 -1.50 -0.07 -38.43
C THR A 718 -1.98 0.67 -39.68
N ASP A 719 -1.50 0.28 -40.86
CA ASP A 719 -1.83 0.95 -42.13
C ASP A 719 -1.85 -0.05 -43.30
N ALA A 720 -3.04 -0.52 -43.65
CA ALA A 720 -3.23 -1.49 -44.73
C ALA A 720 -2.81 -0.95 -46.11
N ALA A 721 -2.94 0.37 -46.35
CA ALA A 721 -2.54 0.97 -47.62
C ALA A 721 -1.01 1.01 -47.73
N ARG A 722 -0.33 1.45 -46.66
CA ARG A 722 1.13 1.43 -46.60
C ARG A 722 1.68 0.01 -46.66
N ALA A 723 1.02 -0.96 -46.03
CA ALA A 723 1.42 -2.36 -46.10
C ALA A 723 1.39 -2.91 -47.54
N LEU A 724 0.39 -2.52 -48.34
CA LEU A 724 0.31 -2.90 -49.75
C LEU A 724 1.50 -2.40 -50.57
N GLU A 725 1.95 -1.16 -50.33
CA GLU A 725 3.03 -0.54 -51.10
C GLU A 725 4.43 -0.93 -50.58
N TRP A 726 4.58 -1.01 -49.26
CA TRP A 726 5.89 -1.16 -48.60
C TRP A 726 6.21 -2.60 -48.19
N ALA A 727 5.24 -3.31 -47.58
CA ALA A 727 5.49 -4.63 -46.99
C ALA A 727 5.38 -5.77 -48.01
N VAL A 728 4.44 -5.68 -48.96
CA VAL A 728 4.24 -6.71 -50.00
C VAL A 728 5.51 -6.97 -50.82
N PRO A 729 6.28 -5.97 -51.29
CA PRO A 729 7.55 -6.24 -51.98
C PRO A 729 8.59 -6.91 -51.09
N LYS A 730 8.61 -6.60 -49.78
CA LYS A 730 9.61 -7.08 -48.83
C LYS A 730 9.36 -8.49 -48.32
N VAL A 731 8.12 -8.98 -48.36
CA VAL A 731 7.79 -10.34 -47.87
C VAL A 731 8.57 -11.44 -48.61
N THR A 732 8.96 -11.18 -49.86
CA THR A 732 9.78 -12.09 -50.69
C THR A 732 11.22 -12.24 -50.21
N GLN A 733 11.69 -11.34 -49.35
CA GLN A 733 13.04 -11.36 -48.79
C GLN A 733 13.17 -12.35 -47.62
N ILE A 734 12.05 -12.74 -47.02
CA ILE A 734 11.98 -13.68 -45.89
C ILE A 734 12.13 -15.11 -46.42
N LYS A 735 13.20 -15.79 -46.00
CA LYS A 735 13.52 -17.17 -46.42
C LYS A 735 13.08 -18.20 -45.38
N ASP A 736 13.08 -17.84 -44.11
CA ASP A 736 12.56 -18.67 -43.03
C ASP A 736 11.05 -18.91 -43.19
N GLY A 737 10.65 -20.19 -43.18
CA GLY A 737 9.27 -20.58 -43.48
C GLY A 737 8.26 -20.05 -42.45
N TYR A 738 8.60 -20.07 -41.16
CA TYR A 738 7.70 -19.63 -40.09
C TYR A 738 7.53 -18.10 -40.07
N SER A 739 8.63 -17.38 -40.27
CA SER A 739 8.64 -15.92 -40.43
C SER A 739 7.86 -15.51 -41.69
N SER A 740 7.99 -16.27 -42.79
CA SER A 740 7.25 -16.03 -44.02
C SER A 740 5.74 -16.23 -43.81
N TYR A 741 5.34 -17.30 -43.12
CA TYR A 741 3.95 -17.54 -42.72
C TYR A 741 3.38 -16.38 -41.88
N THR A 742 4.13 -15.90 -40.90
CA THR A 742 3.71 -14.82 -40.00
C THR A 742 3.45 -13.52 -40.77
N ALA A 743 4.39 -13.14 -41.64
CA ALA A 743 4.27 -11.94 -42.48
C ALA A 743 3.10 -12.05 -43.46
N LYS A 744 2.97 -13.17 -44.17
CA LYS A 744 1.89 -13.40 -45.15
C LYS A 744 0.52 -13.46 -44.51
N SER A 745 0.37 -14.12 -43.36
CA SER A 745 -0.89 -14.16 -42.62
C SER A 745 -1.31 -12.76 -42.15
N SER A 746 -0.36 -11.96 -41.67
CA SER A 746 -0.63 -10.58 -41.24
C SER A 746 -1.04 -9.69 -42.42
N LEU A 747 -0.36 -9.81 -43.56
CA LEU A 747 -0.74 -9.11 -44.81
C LEU A 747 -2.11 -9.56 -45.32
N ALA A 748 -2.40 -10.86 -45.29
CA ALA A 748 -3.69 -11.40 -45.69
C ALA A 748 -4.82 -10.83 -44.82
N PHE A 749 -4.62 -10.75 -43.50
CA PHE A 749 -5.59 -10.16 -42.59
C PHE A 749 -5.80 -8.65 -42.86
N ALA A 750 -4.73 -7.88 -42.99
CA ALA A 750 -4.79 -6.44 -43.20
C ALA A 750 -5.43 -6.07 -44.54
N LEU A 751 -5.06 -6.77 -45.61
CA LEU A 751 -5.47 -6.46 -46.97
C LEU A 751 -6.82 -7.06 -47.36
N ALA A 752 -7.45 -7.89 -46.52
CA ALA A 752 -8.70 -8.57 -46.84
C ALA A 752 -9.82 -7.62 -47.30
N ASP A 753 -9.94 -6.44 -46.68
CA ASP A 753 -10.95 -5.44 -47.06
C ASP A 753 -10.50 -4.54 -48.22
N LEU A 754 -9.18 -4.27 -48.32
CA LEU A 754 -8.61 -3.29 -49.26
C LEU A 754 -8.27 -3.89 -50.64
N LYS A 755 -7.70 -5.10 -50.66
CA LYS A 755 -7.30 -5.87 -51.85
C LYS A 755 -7.55 -7.38 -51.62
N PRO A 756 -8.81 -7.83 -51.68
CA PRO A 756 -9.19 -9.21 -51.37
C PRO A 756 -8.43 -10.28 -52.17
N ASP A 757 -8.14 -10.02 -53.45
CA ASP A 757 -7.43 -10.98 -54.31
C ASP A 757 -5.98 -11.21 -53.86
N VAL A 758 -5.28 -10.14 -53.49
CA VAL A 758 -3.90 -10.20 -52.95
C VAL A 758 -3.92 -10.91 -51.59
N ALA A 759 -4.87 -10.54 -50.73
CA ALA A 759 -5.06 -11.17 -49.43
C ALA A 759 -5.33 -12.68 -49.56
N LYS A 760 -6.18 -13.09 -50.51
CA LYS A 760 -6.49 -14.49 -50.78
C LYS A 760 -5.27 -15.27 -51.28
N GLY A 761 -4.40 -14.65 -52.07
CA GLY A 761 -3.11 -15.22 -52.48
C GLY A 761 -2.26 -15.58 -51.26
N PHE A 762 -1.99 -14.60 -50.39
CA PHE A 762 -1.21 -14.81 -49.17
C PHE A 762 -1.87 -15.79 -48.19
N TYR A 763 -3.20 -15.76 -48.06
CA TYR A 763 -3.96 -16.70 -47.24
C TYR A 763 -3.76 -18.15 -47.72
N ASN A 764 -3.80 -18.39 -49.02
CA ASN A 764 -3.60 -19.74 -49.58
C ASN A 764 -2.17 -20.25 -49.34
N GLU A 765 -1.16 -19.38 -49.46
CA GLU A 765 0.23 -19.73 -49.14
C GLU A 765 0.41 -20.05 -47.65
N ALA A 766 -0.16 -19.22 -46.77
CA ALA A 766 -0.13 -19.46 -45.33
C ALA A 766 -0.84 -20.77 -44.94
N LYS A 767 -1.99 -21.05 -45.56
CA LYS A 767 -2.73 -22.30 -45.40
C LYS A 767 -1.92 -23.52 -45.84
N ALA A 768 -1.20 -23.45 -46.96
CA ALA A 768 -0.33 -24.53 -47.41
C ALA A 768 0.80 -24.81 -46.41
N PHE A 769 1.43 -23.75 -45.89
CA PHE A 769 2.47 -23.88 -44.86
C PHE A 769 1.94 -24.52 -43.57
N ASP A 770 0.79 -24.07 -43.06
CA ASP A 770 0.21 -24.62 -41.83
C ASP A 770 -0.14 -26.11 -41.96
N LYS A 771 -0.64 -26.52 -43.14
CA LYS A 771 -0.89 -27.94 -43.46
C LYS A 771 0.39 -28.76 -43.38
N ASP A 772 1.47 -28.30 -44.00
CA ASP A 772 2.75 -29.01 -44.03
C ASP A 772 3.40 -29.06 -42.63
N GLN A 773 3.39 -27.94 -41.88
CA GLN A 773 3.94 -27.89 -40.53
C GLN A 773 3.17 -28.75 -39.53
N THR A 774 1.83 -28.74 -39.60
CA THR A 774 1.00 -29.56 -38.73
C THR A 774 1.21 -31.06 -39.01
N ALA A 775 1.47 -31.43 -40.26
CA ALA A 775 1.82 -32.80 -40.62
C ALA A 775 3.21 -33.20 -40.10
N GLN A 776 4.18 -32.30 -40.12
CA GLN A 776 5.53 -32.53 -39.62
C GLN A 776 5.59 -32.61 -38.09
N ASN A 777 4.83 -31.75 -37.39
CA ASN A 777 4.86 -31.60 -35.94
C ASN A 777 3.46 -31.68 -35.30
N PRO A 778 2.78 -32.84 -35.33
CA PRO A 778 1.38 -32.97 -34.89
C PRO A 778 1.15 -32.79 -33.38
N LYS A 779 2.22 -32.70 -32.58
CA LYS A 779 2.17 -32.47 -31.12
C LYS A 779 2.52 -31.02 -30.74
N GLU A 780 2.78 -30.15 -31.70
CA GLU A 780 3.03 -28.72 -31.46
C GLU A 780 1.72 -27.96 -31.20
N TYR A 781 0.96 -28.35 -30.17
CA TYR A 781 -0.42 -27.88 -29.97
C TYR A 781 -0.54 -26.36 -29.84
N GLN A 782 0.42 -25.70 -29.17
CA GLN A 782 0.48 -24.24 -29.10
C GLN A 782 0.62 -23.59 -30.48
N GLY A 783 1.56 -24.08 -31.30
CA GLY A 783 1.81 -23.57 -32.63
C GLY A 783 0.60 -23.78 -33.54
N ILE A 784 0.02 -24.99 -33.53
CA ILE A 784 -1.18 -25.34 -34.29
C ILE A 784 -2.35 -24.43 -33.89
N SER A 785 -2.60 -24.25 -32.59
CA SER A 785 -3.70 -23.40 -32.11
C SER A 785 -3.54 -21.95 -32.55
N SER A 786 -2.33 -21.39 -32.41
CA SER A 786 -2.04 -20.00 -32.78
C SER A 786 -2.21 -19.76 -34.28
N ARG A 787 -1.67 -20.65 -35.12
CA ARG A 787 -1.78 -20.56 -36.58
C ARG A 787 -3.21 -20.74 -37.07
N ALA A 788 -3.94 -21.73 -36.54
CA ALA A 788 -5.34 -21.98 -36.90
C ALA A 788 -6.25 -20.81 -36.46
N THR A 789 -5.99 -20.19 -35.31
CA THR A 789 -6.73 -18.99 -34.86
C THR A 789 -6.60 -17.85 -35.85
N LEU A 790 -5.37 -17.56 -36.32
CA LEU A 790 -5.12 -16.49 -37.28
C LEU A 790 -5.75 -16.79 -38.65
N LEU A 791 -5.63 -18.03 -39.14
CA LEU A 791 -6.27 -18.45 -40.39
C LEU A 791 -7.80 -18.37 -40.33
N SER A 792 -8.40 -18.71 -39.18
CA SER A 792 -9.83 -18.56 -38.96
C SER A 792 -10.27 -17.10 -39.08
N ARG A 793 -9.53 -16.16 -38.47
CA ARG A 793 -9.79 -14.71 -38.58
C ARG A 793 -9.67 -14.20 -40.01
N ILE A 794 -8.63 -14.61 -40.74
CA ILE A 794 -8.45 -14.21 -42.15
C ILE A 794 -9.59 -14.77 -43.02
N ALA A 795 -9.95 -16.04 -42.83
CA ALA A 795 -11.03 -16.68 -43.57
C ALA A 795 -12.38 -15.97 -43.32
N ALA A 796 -12.68 -15.62 -42.06
CA ALA A 796 -13.89 -14.87 -41.72
C ALA A 796 -13.94 -13.51 -42.43
N LYS A 797 -12.81 -12.79 -42.45
CA LYS A 797 -12.67 -11.49 -43.10
C LYS A 797 -12.75 -11.56 -44.63
N LEU A 798 -12.31 -12.66 -45.23
CA LEU A 798 -12.50 -12.98 -46.65
C LEU A 798 -13.88 -13.59 -46.96
N HIS A 799 -14.80 -13.62 -46.00
CA HIS A 799 -16.14 -14.20 -46.12
C HIS A 799 -16.17 -15.71 -46.46
N LEU A 800 -15.14 -16.46 -46.04
CA LEU A 800 -15.00 -17.90 -46.21
C LEU A 800 -15.46 -18.68 -44.96
N LYS A 801 -16.76 -18.58 -44.64
CA LYS A 801 -17.34 -19.10 -43.37
C LYS A 801 -16.98 -20.55 -43.05
N ASN A 802 -17.04 -21.45 -44.04
CA ASN A 802 -16.74 -22.86 -43.83
C ASN A 802 -15.27 -23.09 -43.43
N GLU A 803 -14.34 -22.38 -44.08
CA GLU A 803 -12.91 -22.47 -43.73
C GLU A 803 -12.66 -21.82 -42.36
N ALA A 804 -13.31 -20.69 -42.06
CA ALA A 804 -13.18 -20.04 -40.76
C ALA A 804 -13.59 -20.96 -39.60
N ASN A 805 -14.73 -21.65 -39.74
CA ASN A 805 -15.21 -22.63 -38.77
C ASN A 805 -14.31 -23.86 -38.68
N GLN A 806 -13.79 -24.35 -39.81
CA GLN A 806 -12.86 -25.47 -39.83
C GLN A 806 -11.58 -25.15 -39.02
N PHE A 807 -10.97 -23.99 -39.24
CA PHE A 807 -9.78 -23.59 -38.51
C PHE A 807 -10.05 -23.28 -37.03
N ALA A 808 -11.21 -22.73 -36.69
CA ALA A 808 -11.61 -22.57 -35.29
C ALA A 808 -11.66 -23.91 -34.55
N GLN A 809 -12.20 -24.95 -35.20
CA GLN A 809 -12.23 -26.30 -34.64
C GLN A 809 -10.83 -26.89 -34.47
N VAL A 810 -9.92 -26.67 -35.43
CA VAL A 810 -8.52 -27.09 -35.32
C VAL A 810 -7.86 -26.44 -34.10
N ALA A 811 -8.09 -25.15 -33.87
CA ALA A 811 -7.53 -24.44 -32.72
C ALA A 811 -8.06 -24.99 -31.37
N ILE A 812 -9.36 -25.28 -31.30
CA ILE A 812 -10.01 -25.89 -30.12
C ILE A 812 -9.46 -27.29 -29.84
N ASN A 813 -9.29 -28.11 -30.88
CA ASN A 813 -8.76 -29.47 -30.74
C ASN A 813 -7.33 -29.45 -30.19
N ALA A 814 -6.51 -28.49 -30.62
CA ALA A 814 -5.17 -28.30 -30.10
C ALA A 814 -5.16 -27.88 -28.62
N ILE A 815 -6.06 -26.98 -28.20
CA ILE A 815 -6.21 -26.61 -26.77
C ILE A 815 -6.61 -27.84 -25.94
N ASN A 816 -7.57 -28.64 -26.40
CA ASN A 816 -8.03 -29.83 -25.69
C ASN A 816 -6.93 -30.89 -25.54
N ALA A 817 -6.01 -30.96 -26.50
CA ALA A 817 -4.85 -31.85 -26.47
C ALA A 817 -3.70 -31.35 -25.59
N THR A 818 -3.74 -30.09 -25.14
CA THR A 818 -2.72 -29.46 -24.28
C THR A 818 -2.98 -29.81 -22.80
N PRO A 819 -1.96 -29.98 -21.93
CA PRO A 819 -2.15 -30.17 -20.49
C PRO A 819 -2.94 -29.03 -19.82
N ALA A 820 -3.78 -29.36 -18.84
CA ALA A 820 -4.71 -28.40 -18.22
C ALA A 820 -4.04 -27.13 -17.66
N ALA A 821 -2.84 -27.26 -17.10
CA ALA A 821 -2.07 -26.13 -16.54
C ALA A 821 -1.63 -25.10 -17.60
N GLU A 822 -1.63 -25.47 -18.89
CA GLU A 822 -1.15 -24.65 -20.01
C GLU A 822 -2.30 -24.13 -20.89
N ARG A 823 -3.56 -24.53 -20.65
CA ARG A 823 -4.68 -24.18 -21.54
C ARG A 823 -5.11 -22.71 -21.43
N THR A 824 -5.07 -22.14 -20.22
CA THR A 824 -5.74 -20.87 -19.89
C THR A 824 -5.29 -19.70 -20.77
N TRP A 825 -3.98 -19.55 -21.05
CA TRP A 825 -3.49 -18.46 -21.89
C TRP A 825 -3.76 -18.67 -23.38
N MET A 826 -3.93 -19.92 -23.84
CA MET A 826 -4.29 -20.25 -25.24
C MET A 826 -5.77 -19.96 -25.55
N MET A 827 -6.63 -20.02 -24.55
CA MET A 827 -8.09 -19.96 -24.75
C MET A 827 -8.59 -18.58 -25.18
N GLY A 828 -8.03 -17.50 -24.66
CA GLY A 828 -8.51 -16.13 -24.93
C GLY A 828 -8.67 -15.80 -26.44
N PRO A 829 -7.59 -15.92 -27.25
CA PRO A 829 -7.66 -15.63 -28.68
C PRO A 829 -8.63 -16.50 -29.48
N VAL A 830 -8.80 -17.77 -29.07
CA VAL A 830 -9.72 -18.74 -29.72
C VAL A 830 -11.17 -18.45 -29.35
N LEU A 831 -11.44 -18.16 -28.08
CA LEU A 831 -12.78 -17.81 -27.61
C LEU A 831 -13.26 -16.49 -28.22
N ALA A 832 -12.34 -15.58 -28.53
CA ALA A 832 -12.59 -14.32 -29.23
C ALA A 832 -12.87 -14.46 -30.74
N LEU A 833 -12.87 -15.67 -31.32
CA LEU A 833 -13.19 -15.88 -32.73
C LEU A 833 -14.67 -15.60 -32.99
N ASN A 834 -14.97 -15.02 -34.15
CA ASN A 834 -16.31 -14.74 -34.66
C ASN A 834 -16.36 -15.13 -36.15
N PRO A 835 -16.43 -16.43 -36.46
CA PRO A 835 -16.34 -16.94 -37.83
C PRO A 835 -17.54 -16.57 -38.70
N ASP A 836 -18.68 -16.25 -38.08
CA ASP A 836 -19.92 -15.91 -38.78
C ASP A 836 -20.06 -14.41 -39.09
N GLY A 837 -19.26 -13.57 -38.42
CA GLY A 837 -19.26 -12.12 -38.56
C GLY A 837 -20.48 -11.44 -37.94
N ASP A 838 -21.20 -12.12 -37.04
CA ASP A 838 -22.45 -11.64 -36.42
C ASP A 838 -22.23 -10.91 -35.08
N GLY A 839 -20.98 -10.86 -34.62
CA GLY A 839 -20.58 -10.22 -33.37
C GLY A 839 -20.63 -11.16 -32.16
N LYS A 840 -20.96 -12.45 -32.37
CA LYS A 840 -20.99 -13.45 -31.31
C LYS A 840 -19.69 -14.24 -31.31
N ALA A 841 -18.95 -14.09 -30.21
CA ALA A 841 -17.78 -14.89 -29.92
C ALA A 841 -18.12 -16.39 -29.88
N ILE A 842 -17.22 -17.25 -30.37
CA ILE A 842 -17.29 -18.70 -30.17
C ILE A 842 -17.35 -19.05 -28.67
N ALA A 843 -16.88 -18.17 -27.78
CA ALA A 843 -17.09 -18.25 -26.33
C ALA A 843 -18.54 -18.58 -25.93
N PHE A 844 -19.53 -18.07 -26.68
CA PHE A 844 -20.95 -18.29 -26.43
C PHE A 844 -21.53 -19.50 -27.16
N ASN A 845 -20.76 -20.14 -28.04
CA ASN A 845 -21.19 -21.36 -28.70
C ASN A 845 -21.09 -22.54 -27.71
N PRO A 846 -22.20 -23.18 -27.32
CA PRO A 846 -22.20 -24.24 -26.31
C PRO A 846 -21.42 -25.48 -26.74
N ASP A 847 -21.31 -25.74 -28.05
CA ASP A 847 -20.63 -26.91 -28.59
C ASP A 847 -19.12 -26.71 -28.75
N LEU A 848 -18.68 -25.45 -28.85
CA LEU A 848 -17.29 -25.06 -29.06
C LEU A 848 -16.68 -24.39 -27.81
N GLY A 849 -16.95 -23.11 -27.57
CA GLY A 849 -16.35 -22.35 -26.49
C GLY A 849 -16.96 -22.61 -25.11
N GLY A 850 -18.24 -22.97 -25.04
CA GLY A 850 -18.94 -23.22 -23.78
C GLY A 850 -18.33 -24.37 -22.97
N LYS A 851 -17.90 -25.46 -23.64
CA LYS A 851 -17.22 -26.59 -22.99
C LYS A 851 -15.85 -26.20 -22.43
N LEU A 852 -15.09 -25.42 -23.20
CA LEU A 852 -13.80 -24.88 -22.78
C LEU A 852 -13.92 -24.03 -21.51
N LEU A 853 -14.95 -23.18 -21.41
CA LEU A 853 -15.19 -22.34 -20.23
C LEU A 853 -15.75 -23.12 -19.03
N ALA A 854 -16.53 -24.18 -19.27
CA ALA A 854 -17.13 -25.00 -18.22
C ALA A 854 -16.10 -25.69 -17.32
N ASP A 855 -14.94 -26.05 -17.89
CA ASP A 855 -13.83 -26.69 -17.18
C ASP A 855 -13.05 -25.75 -16.24
N LEU A 856 -13.29 -24.43 -16.32
CA LEU A 856 -12.60 -23.42 -15.50
C LEU A 856 -13.41 -23.01 -14.28
N SER A 857 -12.72 -22.80 -13.16
CA SER A 857 -13.25 -22.10 -11.98
C SER A 857 -13.47 -20.61 -12.29
N ALA A 858 -14.16 -19.89 -11.39
CA ALA A 858 -14.63 -18.52 -11.66
C ALA A 858 -13.51 -17.52 -12.00
N GLU A 859 -12.39 -17.52 -11.27
CA GLU A 859 -11.31 -16.55 -11.48
C GLU A 859 -10.52 -16.76 -12.79
N PRO A 860 -10.02 -17.97 -13.12
CA PRO A 860 -9.43 -18.26 -14.43
C PRO A 860 -10.41 -17.98 -15.58
N ARG A 861 -11.71 -18.22 -15.38
CA ARG A 861 -12.73 -17.91 -16.38
C ARG A 861 -12.82 -16.41 -16.66
N LYS A 862 -12.84 -15.56 -15.63
CA LYS A 862 -12.83 -14.09 -15.78
C LYS A 862 -11.59 -13.60 -16.53
N GLN A 863 -10.40 -14.09 -16.15
CA GLN A 863 -9.14 -13.74 -16.81
C GLN A 863 -9.15 -14.12 -18.31
N VAL A 864 -9.64 -15.31 -18.65
CA VAL A 864 -9.70 -15.79 -20.04
C VAL A 864 -10.66 -14.94 -20.88
N ILE A 865 -11.83 -14.58 -20.33
CA ILE A 865 -12.79 -13.71 -21.01
C ILE A 865 -12.19 -12.31 -21.18
N SER A 866 -11.52 -11.76 -20.16
CA SER A 866 -10.80 -10.49 -20.25
C SER A 866 -9.75 -10.52 -21.36
N ASN A 867 -8.97 -11.61 -21.47
CA ASN A 867 -7.99 -11.78 -22.55
C ASN A 867 -8.65 -11.89 -23.93
N ALA A 868 -9.83 -12.54 -24.01
CA ALA A 868 -10.62 -12.59 -25.23
C ALA A 868 -11.09 -11.19 -25.67
N ILE A 869 -11.52 -10.34 -24.73
CA ILE A 869 -11.88 -8.94 -25.01
C ILE A 869 -10.68 -8.18 -25.60
N THR A 870 -9.52 -8.24 -24.94
CA THR A 870 -8.28 -7.60 -25.43
C THR A 870 -7.91 -8.11 -26.82
N SER A 871 -8.05 -9.42 -27.06
CA SER A 871 -7.82 -10.01 -28.39
C SER A 871 -8.78 -9.44 -29.43
N SER A 872 -10.09 -9.40 -29.16
CA SER A 872 -11.08 -8.80 -30.07
C SER A 872 -10.78 -7.34 -30.39
N ILE A 873 -10.41 -6.53 -29.39
CA ILE A 873 -10.01 -5.13 -29.58
C ILE A 873 -8.78 -5.03 -30.49
N SER A 874 -7.75 -5.85 -30.25
CA SER A 874 -6.50 -5.83 -31.02
C SER A 874 -6.68 -6.13 -32.52
N TYR A 875 -7.72 -6.88 -32.88
CA TYR A 875 -8.11 -7.19 -34.26
C TYR A 875 -9.23 -6.27 -34.79
N GLY A 876 -9.66 -5.27 -34.02
CA GLY A 876 -10.66 -4.29 -34.42
C GLY A 876 -12.12 -4.76 -34.38
N ASP A 877 -12.40 -5.93 -33.77
CA ASP A 877 -13.74 -6.51 -33.62
C ASP A 877 -14.41 -6.03 -32.32
N LEU A 878 -14.86 -4.77 -32.33
CA LEU A 878 -15.41 -4.10 -31.15
C LEU A 878 -16.80 -4.63 -30.74
N LEU A 879 -17.56 -5.21 -31.68
CA LEU A 879 -18.86 -5.81 -31.39
C LEU A 879 -18.69 -7.07 -30.55
N THR A 880 -17.77 -7.96 -30.96
CA THR A 880 -17.43 -9.16 -30.18
C THR A 880 -16.83 -8.78 -28.82
N ALA A 881 -15.94 -7.78 -28.78
CA ALA A 881 -15.38 -7.27 -27.53
C ALA A 881 -16.46 -6.78 -26.55
N ARG A 882 -17.47 -6.04 -27.05
CA ARG A 882 -18.58 -5.57 -26.23
C ARG A 882 -19.43 -6.72 -25.70
N SER A 883 -19.78 -7.69 -26.54
CA SER A 883 -20.56 -8.86 -26.12
C SER A 883 -19.83 -9.68 -25.04
N LEU A 884 -18.51 -9.86 -25.17
CA LEU A 884 -17.68 -10.52 -24.17
C LEU A 884 -17.62 -9.73 -22.84
N LEU A 885 -17.55 -8.39 -22.91
CA LEU A 885 -17.58 -7.53 -21.71
C LEU A 885 -18.90 -7.61 -20.96
N ASP A 886 -20.04 -7.59 -21.66
CA ASP A 886 -21.36 -7.69 -21.04
C ASP A 886 -21.49 -9.02 -20.26
N ASN A 887 -20.95 -10.11 -20.81
CA ASN A 887 -20.90 -11.40 -20.13
C ASN A 887 -19.95 -11.40 -18.92
N LEU A 888 -18.76 -10.78 -19.03
CA LEU A 888 -17.83 -10.67 -17.91
C LEU A 888 -18.46 -9.90 -16.74
N LEU A 889 -19.16 -8.80 -17.04
CA LEU A 889 -19.90 -8.02 -16.05
C LEU A 889 -21.01 -8.83 -15.39
N GLU A 890 -21.70 -9.71 -16.13
CA GLU A 890 -22.70 -10.62 -15.57
C GLU A 890 -22.08 -11.65 -14.60
N ILE A 891 -20.94 -12.22 -14.96
CA ILE A 891 -20.18 -13.15 -14.10
C ILE A 891 -19.73 -12.45 -12.81
N GLU A 892 -19.30 -11.19 -12.89
CA GLU A 892 -18.85 -10.42 -11.74
C GLU A 892 -20.02 -9.96 -10.85
N LYS A 893 -21.21 -9.66 -11.40
CA LYS A 893 -22.42 -9.33 -10.60
C LYS A 893 -22.82 -10.45 -9.64
N GLN A 894 -22.49 -11.70 -9.96
CA GLN A 894 -22.83 -12.87 -9.16
C GLN A 894 -21.81 -13.16 -8.03
N ASN A 895 -20.72 -12.39 -7.94
CA ASN A 895 -19.64 -12.59 -6.97
C ASN A 895 -19.30 -11.32 -6.19
N THR A 896 -18.93 -11.44 -4.92
CA THR A 896 -18.61 -10.31 -4.04
C THR A 896 -17.16 -9.78 -4.18
N ASN A 897 -16.30 -10.49 -4.93
CA ASN A 897 -14.87 -10.15 -5.08
C ASN A 897 -14.57 -9.55 -6.48
N GLY A 898 -14.49 -8.22 -6.53
CA GLY A 898 -13.60 -7.40 -7.37
C GLY A 898 -13.86 -7.31 -8.88
N GLY A 899 -14.30 -6.12 -9.34
CA GLY A 899 -14.44 -5.75 -10.77
C GLY A 899 -13.12 -5.42 -11.49
N ILE A 900 -12.01 -6.07 -11.11
CA ILE A 900 -10.67 -5.73 -11.61
C ILE A 900 -10.53 -6.07 -13.11
N TYR A 901 -11.01 -7.25 -13.52
CA TYR A 901 -10.90 -7.71 -14.91
C TYR A 901 -11.80 -6.91 -15.84
N SER A 902 -13.07 -6.72 -15.46
CA SER A 902 -13.99 -5.91 -16.25
C SER A 902 -13.53 -4.45 -16.35
N GLY A 903 -12.96 -3.88 -15.29
CA GLY A 903 -12.42 -2.51 -15.29
C GLY A 903 -11.35 -2.29 -16.36
N SER A 904 -10.33 -3.14 -16.41
CA SER A 904 -9.27 -3.03 -17.43
C SER A 904 -9.80 -3.29 -18.85
N ALA A 905 -10.64 -4.31 -19.02
CA ALA A 905 -11.24 -4.63 -20.32
C ALA A 905 -12.13 -3.47 -20.83
N LYS A 906 -12.85 -2.82 -19.91
CA LYS A 906 -13.72 -1.68 -20.20
C LYS A 906 -12.93 -0.44 -20.57
N GLN A 907 -11.86 -0.09 -19.86
CA GLN A 907 -10.97 1.03 -20.23
C GLN A 907 -10.48 0.88 -21.68
N SER A 908 -9.94 -0.29 -22.01
CA SER A 908 -9.48 -0.60 -23.37
C SER A 908 -10.59 -0.49 -24.42
N LEU A 909 -11.81 -0.95 -24.10
CA LEU A 909 -12.93 -0.89 -25.02
C LEU A 909 -13.46 0.54 -25.19
N VAL A 910 -13.53 1.34 -24.13
CA VAL A 910 -13.92 2.76 -24.20
C VAL A 910 -12.96 3.54 -25.09
N GLU A 911 -11.65 3.35 -24.94
CA GLU A 911 -10.65 3.97 -25.81
C GLU A 911 -10.80 3.55 -27.28
N ALA A 912 -11.00 2.25 -27.52
CA ALA A 912 -11.18 1.72 -28.87
C ALA A 912 -12.48 2.20 -29.53
N LEU A 913 -13.57 2.32 -28.76
CA LEU A 913 -14.85 2.86 -29.23
C LEU A 913 -14.78 4.36 -29.47
N GLY A 914 -14.08 5.12 -28.64
CA GLY A 914 -14.10 6.58 -28.68
C GLY A 914 -13.84 7.19 -30.06
N LYS A 915 -12.93 6.61 -30.85
CA LYS A 915 -12.64 7.08 -32.23
C LYS A 915 -13.71 6.73 -33.27
N ARG A 916 -14.53 5.70 -33.03
CA ARG A 916 -15.48 5.13 -34.00
C ARG A 916 -16.94 5.44 -33.65
N ASP A 917 -17.26 5.39 -32.36
CA ASP A 917 -18.58 5.62 -31.79
C ASP A 917 -18.43 6.29 -30.41
N PRO A 918 -18.26 7.64 -30.39
CA PRO A 918 -18.13 8.38 -29.14
C PRO A 918 -19.34 8.22 -28.21
N ALA A 919 -20.55 8.05 -28.75
CA ALA A 919 -21.76 7.92 -27.96
C ALA A 919 -21.77 6.58 -27.20
N ALA A 920 -21.47 5.47 -27.88
CA ALA A 920 -21.35 4.16 -27.25
C ALA A 920 -20.20 4.10 -26.23
N ALA A 921 -19.10 4.82 -26.48
CA ALA A 921 -17.99 4.93 -25.53
C ALA A 921 -18.44 5.64 -24.23
N LEU A 922 -19.21 6.73 -24.34
CA LEU A 922 -19.72 7.47 -23.19
C LEU A 922 -20.80 6.69 -22.43
N GLU A 923 -21.71 6.03 -23.14
CA GLU A 923 -22.71 5.15 -22.53
C GLU A 923 -22.03 4.03 -21.74
N LEU A 924 -21.01 3.39 -22.33
CA LEU A 924 -20.24 2.37 -21.66
C LEU A 924 -19.61 2.93 -20.37
N ALA A 925 -18.93 4.08 -20.44
CA ALA A 925 -18.31 4.71 -19.28
C ALA A 925 -19.29 5.00 -18.14
N HIS A 926 -20.49 5.54 -18.42
CA HIS A 926 -21.49 5.82 -17.39
C HIS A 926 -22.08 4.57 -16.73
N ASN A 927 -22.05 3.41 -17.40
CA ASN A 927 -22.56 2.14 -16.87
C ASN A 927 -21.66 1.51 -15.77
N ASP A 928 -20.71 2.26 -15.21
CA ASP A 928 -19.90 1.80 -14.06
C ASP A 928 -20.66 1.92 -12.74
N SER A 929 -20.51 0.89 -11.90
CA SER A 929 -21.07 0.91 -10.54
C SER A 929 -20.42 2.02 -9.71
N THR A 930 -21.18 2.64 -8.80
CA THR A 930 -20.67 3.67 -7.89
C THR A 930 -19.65 3.16 -6.86
N ARG A 931 -19.41 1.83 -6.81
CA ARG A 931 -18.49 1.18 -5.87
C ARG A 931 -17.04 1.06 -6.39
N ASP A 932 -16.81 1.14 -7.70
CA ASP A 932 -15.48 1.10 -8.31
C ASP A 932 -15.08 2.48 -8.84
N THR A 933 -14.73 3.36 -7.91
CA THR A 933 -14.49 4.78 -8.18
C THR A 933 -13.24 5.03 -9.05
N TYR A 934 -12.22 4.16 -8.97
CA TYR A 934 -11.02 4.25 -9.81
C TYR A 934 -11.34 4.00 -11.29
N ASN A 935 -11.93 2.84 -11.60
CA ASN A 935 -12.21 2.51 -13.00
C ASN A 935 -13.23 3.47 -13.60
N ARG A 936 -14.24 3.87 -12.82
CA ARG A 936 -15.22 4.88 -13.21
C ARG A 936 -14.56 6.22 -13.57
N ALA A 937 -13.65 6.72 -12.74
CA ALA A 937 -12.95 7.97 -13.01
C ALA A 937 -12.18 7.91 -14.33
N ILE A 938 -11.45 6.82 -14.55
CA ILE A 938 -10.64 6.65 -15.75
C ILE A 938 -11.50 6.45 -17.00
N THR A 939 -12.52 5.59 -16.97
CA THR A 939 -13.38 5.34 -18.14
C THR A 939 -14.14 6.60 -18.56
N LEU A 940 -14.64 7.39 -17.61
CA LEU A 940 -15.30 8.69 -17.89
C LEU A 940 -14.33 9.68 -18.55
N ALA A 941 -13.12 9.84 -18.00
CA ALA A 941 -12.12 10.72 -18.58
C ALA A 941 -11.67 10.26 -19.98
N LEU A 942 -11.49 8.97 -20.20
CA LEU A 942 -11.17 8.40 -21.51
C LEU A 942 -12.28 8.66 -22.53
N ALA A 943 -13.55 8.48 -22.16
CA ALA A 943 -14.68 8.77 -23.03
C ALA A 943 -14.81 10.27 -23.37
N ALA A 944 -14.53 11.16 -22.40
CA ALA A 944 -14.63 12.60 -22.55
C ALA A 944 -13.75 13.16 -23.69
N GLN A 945 -12.60 12.54 -23.97
CA GLN A 945 -11.67 12.95 -25.05
C GLN A 945 -12.30 12.95 -26.45
N TYR A 946 -13.38 12.18 -26.63
CA TYR A 946 -14.04 12.00 -27.91
C TYR A 946 -15.39 12.73 -27.99
N GLN A 947 -15.79 13.44 -26.93
CA GLN A 947 -17.05 14.17 -26.87
C GLN A 947 -16.92 15.63 -27.33
N PRO A 948 -18.03 16.27 -27.76
CA PRO A 948 -18.10 17.73 -27.87
C PRO A 948 -17.66 18.40 -26.56
N LYS A 949 -17.02 19.57 -26.67
CA LYS A 949 -16.33 20.22 -25.54
C LYS A 949 -17.24 20.42 -24.33
N ASP A 950 -18.47 20.88 -24.52
CA ASP A 950 -19.45 21.10 -23.45
C ASP A 950 -19.79 19.83 -22.67
N VAL A 951 -20.03 18.72 -23.38
CA VAL A 951 -20.27 17.40 -22.79
C VAL A 951 -19.01 16.89 -22.10
N ALA A 952 -17.85 17.01 -22.74
CA ALA A 952 -16.57 16.59 -22.19
C ALA A 952 -16.29 17.26 -20.84
N LEU A 953 -16.55 18.57 -20.71
CA LEU A 953 -16.33 19.30 -19.45
C LEU A 953 -17.22 18.81 -18.31
N GLN A 954 -18.47 18.45 -18.58
CA GLN A 954 -19.36 17.88 -17.57
C GLN A 954 -18.86 16.51 -17.11
N VAL A 955 -18.53 15.64 -18.06
CA VAL A 955 -18.03 14.28 -17.79
C VAL A 955 -16.70 14.32 -17.04
N LEU A 956 -15.81 15.28 -17.33
CA LEU A 956 -14.54 15.44 -16.63
C LEU A 956 -14.72 15.85 -15.16
N ARG A 957 -15.74 16.64 -14.83
CA ARG A 957 -16.06 16.98 -13.43
C ARG A 957 -16.53 15.74 -12.67
N GLU A 958 -17.39 14.94 -13.30
CA GLU A 958 -17.84 13.65 -12.73
C GLU A 958 -16.67 12.67 -12.55
N ALA A 959 -15.75 12.62 -13.51
CA ALA A 959 -14.53 11.83 -13.42
C ALA A 959 -13.62 12.30 -12.26
N ALA A 960 -13.50 13.61 -12.07
CA ALA A 960 -12.71 14.19 -10.98
C ALA A 960 -13.32 13.88 -9.61
N ASP A 961 -14.65 13.97 -9.46
CA ASP A 961 -15.35 13.60 -8.24
C ASP A 961 -15.16 12.11 -7.90
N ALA A 962 -15.24 11.23 -8.91
CA ALA A 962 -14.96 9.82 -8.75
C ALA A 962 -13.49 9.56 -8.36
N ALA A 963 -12.54 10.28 -8.97
CA ALA A 963 -11.12 10.17 -8.65
C ALA A 963 -10.81 10.64 -7.22
N ALA A 964 -11.47 11.70 -6.75
CA ALA A 964 -11.30 12.23 -5.40
C ALA A 964 -11.75 11.24 -4.31
N ALA A 965 -12.74 10.39 -4.61
CA ALA A 965 -13.21 9.34 -3.72
C ALA A 965 -12.25 8.13 -3.62
N TYR A 966 -11.20 8.05 -4.45
CA TYR A 966 -10.25 6.94 -4.45
C TYR A 966 -8.99 7.23 -3.60
N PRO A 967 -8.44 6.26 -2.84
CA PRO A 967 -7.26 6.45 -1.98
C PRO A 967 -5.92 6.77 -2.68
N SER A 968 -5.81 6.65 -4.00
CA SER A 968 -4.55 6.92 -4.74
C SER A 968 -4.60 8.21 -5.58
N LEU A 969 -3.45 8.87 -5.71
CA LEU A 969 -3.24 10.05 -6.55
C LEU A 969 -3.22 9.75 -8.07
N ASP A 970 -3.06 8.49 -8.46
CA ASP A 970 -2.94 8.07 -9.86
C ASP A 970 -4.16 8.49 -10.70
N ALA A 971 -5.37 8.13 -10.24
CA ALA A 971 -6.61 8.50 -10.93
C ALA A 971 -6.77 10.03 -11.05
N ASN A 972 -6.49 10.77 -9.98
CA ASN A 972 -6.62 12.23 -9.96
C ASN A 972 -5.70 12.89 -10.99
N SER A 973 -4.43 12.47 -11.01
CA SER A 973 -3.40 13.02 -11.90
C SER A 973 -3.70 12.71 -13.36
N ARG A 974 -4.15 11.50 -13.66
CA ARG A 974 -4.51 11.08 -15.02
C ARG A 974 -5.77 11.78 -15.53
N VAL A 975 -6.81 11.90 -14.70
CA VAL A 975 -8.02 12.67 -15.03
C VAL A 975 -7.66 14.14 -15.28
N ALA A 976 -6.83 14.74 -14.43
CA ALA A 976 -6.37 16.12 -14.59
C ALA A 976 -5.59 16.33 -15.89
N ALA A 977 -4.71 15.40 -16.27
CA ALA A 977 -3.96 15.48 -17.52
C ALA A 977 -4.86 15.42 -18.76
N ILE A 978 -5.86 14.52 -18.75
CA ILE A 978 -6.85 14.43 -19.83
C ILE A 978 -7.68 15.73 -19.88
N ALA A 979 -8.15 16.21 -18.74
CA ALA A 979 -8.89 17.46 -18.64
C ALA A 979 -8.09 18.65 -19.17
N TYR A 980 -6.81 18.75 -18.82
CA TYR A 980 -5.92 19.82 -19.29
C TYR A 980 -5.74 19.83 -20.80
N GLY A 981 -5.74 18.65 -21.43
CA GLY A 981 -5.70 18.51 -22.89
C GLY A 981 -6.94 19.03 -23.61
N ILE A 982 -8.10 19.06 -22.93
CA ILE A 982 -9.39 19.50 -23.47
C ILE A 982 -9.68 20.96 -23.07
N ASP A 983 -9.44 21.31 -21.82
CA ASP A 983 -9.57 22.65 -21.25
C ASP A 983 -8.53 22.89 -20.14
N PRO A 984 -7.49 23.70 -20.42
CA PRO A 984 -6.41 23.95 -19.47
C PRO A 984 -6.86 24.51 -18.11
N LYS A 985 -7.96 25.27 -18.07
CA LYS A 985 -8.44 25.89 -16.83
C LYS A 985 -9.02 24.84 -15.88
N ILE A 986 -9.83 23.93 -16.40
CA ILE A 986 -10.41 22.83 -15.62
C ILE A 986 -9.33 21.80 -15.26
N GLY A 987 -8.43 21.50 -16.19
CA GLY A 987 -7.26 20.66 -15.90
C GLY A 987 -6.43 21.20 -14.75
N ALA A 988 -6.16 22.51 -14.72
CA ALA A 988 -5.43 23.16 -13.64
C ALA A 988 -6.17 23.05 -12.29
N GLU A 989 -7.49 23.28 -12.26
CA GLU A 989 -8.33 23.15 -11.05
C GLU A 989 -8.23 21.73 -10.44
N ILE A 990 -8.29 20.69 -11.28
CA ILE A 990 -8.19 19.29 -10.84
C ILE A 990 -6.76 18.97 -10.38
N PHE A 991 -5.74 19.46 -11.10
CA PHE A 991 -4.33 19.29 -10.72
C PHE A 991 -4.03 19.92 -9.34
N GLU A 992 -4.57 21.09 -9.02
CA GLU A 992 -4.40 21.71 -7.69
C GLU A 992 -4.99 20.85 -6.56
N THR A 993 -6.10 20.16 -6.83
CA THR A 993 -6.69 19.22 -5.87
C THR A 993 -5.77 18.02 -5.62
N ALA A 994 -5.21 17.45 -6.69
CA ALA A 994 -4.25 16.35 -6.60
C ALA A 994 -2.96 16.78 -5.88
N HIS A 995 -2.44 17.97 -6.19
CA HIS A 995 -1.25 18.54 -5.56
C HIS A 995 -1.45 18.82 -4.06
N THR A 996 -2.59 19.41 -3.67
CA THR A 996 -2.92 19.66 -2.26
C THR A 996 -2.92 18.36 -1.45
N ARG A 997 -3.47 17.29 -2.02
CA ARG A 997 -3.47 15.97 -1.40
C ARG A 997 -2.07 15.36 -1.33
N LEU A 998 -1.27 15.50 -2.39
CA LEU A 998 0.14 15.09 -2.39
C LEU A 998 0.87 15.73 -1.21
N GLU A 999 0.69 17.03 -0.98
CA GLU A 999 1.33 17.74 0.14
C GLU A 999 0.80 17.28 1.51
N ALA A 1000 -0.50 17.02 1.65
CA ALA A 1000 -1.10 16.53 2.90
C ALA A 1000 -0.58 15.14 3.30
N GLU A 1001 -0.30 14.27 2.33
CA GLU A 1001 0.21 12.91 2.54
C GLU A 1001 1.74 12.86 2.74
N LYS A 1002 2.46 13.98 2.59
CA LYS A 1002 3.94 14.04 2.62
C LYS A 1002 4.54 13.46 3.91
N ALA A 1003 4.01 13.82 5.07
CA ALA A 1003 4.52 13.36 6.36
C ALA A 1003 4.35 11.83 6.56
N GLN A 1004 3.25 11.25 6.05
CA GLN A 1004 3.02 9.81 6.10
C GLN A 1004 4.01 9.07 5.20
N ARG A 1005 4.25 9.57 3.98
CA ARG A 1005 5.24 9.00 3.03
C ARG A 1005 6.67 9.08 3.55
N GLU A 1006 7.00 10.10 4.33
CA GLU A 1006 8.32 10.25 4.95
C GLU A 1006 8.53 9.35 6.17
N SER A 1007 7.48 8.69 6.68
CA SER A 1007 7.53 7.81 7.86
C SER A 1007 7.43 6.32 7.53
N SER A 1008 6.99 5.97 6.32
CA SER A 1008 6.75 4.59 5.87
C SER A 1008 8.04 3.92 5.34
N ASP A 1009 9.13 3.97 6.12
CA ASP A 1009 10.46 3.46 5.76
C ASP A 1009 10.56 1.93 5.69
N ILE A 1010 9.45 1.21 5.89
CA ILE A 1010 9.40 -0.24 6.01
C ILE A 1010 8.72 -0.81 4.77
N TYR A 1011 9.53 -1.33 3.84
CA TYR A 1011 9.16 -2.04 2.62
C TYR A 1011 8.24 -1.29 1.67
N GLY A 1012 8.81 -0.70 0.62
CA GLY A 1012 8.39 -1.06 -0.74
C GLY A 1012 6.89 -1.00 -1.06
N GLY A 1013 6.11 -0.13 -0.41
CA GLY A 1013 4.78 0.22 -0.91
C GLY A 1013 4.96 0.77 -2.31
N GLN A 1014 3.98 0.56 -3.19
CA GLN A 1014 3.99 1.15 -4.53
C GLN A 1014 3.91 2.69 -4.41
N ASN A 1015 5.03 3.34 -4.09
CA ASN A 1015 5.24 4.79 -4.16
C ASN A 1015 5.46 5.22 -5.63
N THR A 1016 4.83 4.52 -6.58
CA THR A 1016 4.72 4.92 -7.98
C THR A 1016 3.95 6.22 -8.15
N SER A 1017 3.27 6.70 -7.10
CA SER A 1017 2.43 7.91 -7.12
C SER A 1017 3.18 9.21 -7.44
N ILE A 1018 4.46 9.39 -7.07
CA ILE A 1018 5.19 10.63 -7.36
C ILE A 1018 5.62 10.70 -8.82
N ALA A 1019 6.16 9.61 -9.38
CA ALA A 1019 6.50 9.55 -10.80
C ALA A 1019 5.24 9.71 -11.67
N ASP A 1020 4.16 8.99 -11.32
CA ASP A 1020 2.82 9.10 -11.95
C ASP A 1020 2.34 10.56 -11.91
N PHE A 1021 2.31 11.17 -10.71
CA PHE A 1021 1.84 12.55 -10.51
C PHE A 1021 2.71 13.54 -11.29
N ALA A 1022 4.03 13.53 -11.10
CA ALA A 1022 4.94 14.50 -11.70
C ALA A 1022 4.94 14.42 -13.23
N TYR A 1023 4.85 13.20 -13.79
CA TYR A 1023 4.69 12.99 -15.22
C TYR A 1023 3.45 13.72 -15.76
N TYR A 1024 2.31 13.58 -15.09
CA TYR A 1024 1.07 14.25 -15.50
C TYR A 1024 1.09 15.75 -15.24
N TYR A 1025 1.49 16.16 -14.03
CA TYR A 1025 1.53 17.53 -13.53
C TYR A 1025 2.52 18.42 -14.31
N SER A 1026 3.50 17.84 -14.99
CA SER A 1026 4.45 18.55 -15.86
C SER A 1026 3.78 19.38 -16.96
N ARG A 1027 2.53 19.06 -17.32
CA ARG A 1027 1.70 19.82 -18.27
C ARG A 1027 1.27 21.19 -17.72
N LEU A 1028 1.13 21.30 -16.40
CA LEU A 1028 0.74 22.52 -15.69
C LEU A 1028 1.97 23.27 -15.16
N ASP A 1029 2.82 22.59 -14.37
CA ASP A 1029 4.03 23.18 -13.82
C ASP A 1029 5.22 22.21 -13.94
N PRO A 1030 5.96 22.26 -15.06
CA PRO A 1030 7.12 21.41 -15.26
C PRO A 1030 8.27 21.70 -14.28
N ALA A 1031 8.34 22.90 -13.69
CA ALA A 1031 9.37 23.22 -12.71
C ALA A 1031 9.10 22.52 -11.38
N GLU A 1032 7.86 22.52 -10.91
CA GLU A 1032 7.50 21.77 -9.70
C GLU A 1032 7.69 20.26 -9.91
N SER A 1033 7.24 19.72 -11.05
CA SER A 1033 7.49 18.32 -11.41
C SER A 1033 8.98 17.98 -11.40
N ARG A 1034 9.84 18.87 -11.93
CA ARG A 1034 11.30 18.70 -11.87
C ARG A 1034 11.78 18.58 -10.42
N LEU A 1035 11.40 19.51 -9.55
CA LEU A 1035 11.83 19.51 -8.15
C LEU A 1035 11.37 18.26 -7.40
N LEU A 1036 10.12 17.83 -7.61
CA LEU A 1036 9.56 16.61 -7.02
C LEU A 1036 10.36 15.36 -7.44
N LEU A 1037 10.68 15.25 -8.74
CA LEU A 1037 11.43 14.13 -9.28
C LEU A 1037 12.87 14.09 -8.77
N GLU A 1038 13.54 15.24 -8.64
CA GLU A 1038 14.90 15.32 -8.06
C GLU A 1038 14.93 14.88 -6.60
N ALA A 1039 13.98 15.36 -5.80
CA ALA A 1039 13.86 15.00 -4.38
C ALA A 1039 13.62 13.50 -4.21
N GLU A 1040 12.68 12.95 -4.98
CA GLU A 1040 12.32 11.54 -4.89
C GLU A 1040 13.41 10.62 -5.44
N PHE A 1041 14.09 10.99 -6.53
CA PHE A 1041 15.25 10.23 -7.04
C PHE A 1041 16.38 10.18 -6.01
N THR A 1042 16.66 11.31 -5.37
CA THR A 1042 17.65 11.42 -4.29
C THR A 1042 17.29 10.54 -3.10
N ARG A 1043 16.00 10.48 -2.74
CA ARG A 1043 15.50 9.63 -1.65
C ARG A 1043 15.62 8.14 -1.99
N GLN A 1044 15.15 7.72 -3.16
CA GLN A 1044 15.18 6.31 -3.60
C GLN A 1044 16.61 5.77 -3.73
N LYS A 1045 17.56 6.60 -4.17
CA LYS A 1045 18.98 6.20 -4.26
C LYS A 1045 19.63 5.90 -2.90
N GLN A 1046 19.07 6.41 -1.80
CA GLN A 1046 19.58 6.11 -0.45
C GLN A 1046 19.15 4.72 0.05
N ILE A 1047 18.14 4.11 -0.57
CA ILE A 1047 17.66 2.77 -0.23
C ILE A 1047 18.71 1.75 -0.72
N PRO A 1048 19.28 0.90 0.15
CA PRO A 1048 20.24 -0.11 -0.28
C PRO A 1048 19.63 -1.08 -1.29
N ARG A 1049 20.32 -1.28 -2.43
CA ARG A 1049 19.95 -2.32 -3.42
C ARG A 1049 20.37 -3.70 -2.90
N THR A 1050 19.40 -4.51 -2.50
CA THR A 1050 19.57 -5.90 -2.05
C THR A 1050 19.15 -6.89 -3.14
N THR A 1051 19.35 -8.20 -2.90
CA THR A 1051 18.89 -9.25 -3.82
C THR A 1051 17.36 -9.30 -3.89
N ASP A 1052 16.68 -9.07 -2.77
CA ASP A 1052 15.24 -9.24 -2.63
C ASP A 1052 14.46 -8.01 -3.12
N ASN A 1053 15.03 -6.80 -2.98
CA ASN A 1053 14.40 -5.57 -3.47
C ASN A 1053 14.91 -5.12 -4.85
N ARG A 1054 15.82 -5.88 -5.49
CA ARG A 1054 16.49 -5.49 -6.75
C ARG A 1054 15.52 -5.00 -7.81
N TRP A 1055 14.42 -5.73 -8.00
CA TRP A 1055 13.37 -5.40 -8.97
C TRP A 1055 12.69 -4.08 -8.65
N GLN A 1056 12.26 -3.91 -7.40
CA GLN A 1056 11.59 -2.70 -6.97
C GLN A 1056 12.51 -1.47 -7.00
N TYR A 1057 13.77 -1.64 -6.57
CA TYR A 1057 14.78 -0.60 -6.64
C TYR A 1057 15.00 -0.13 -8.08
N SER A 1058 15.18 -1.07 -9.02
CA SER A 1058 15.32 -0.74 -10.44
C SER A 1058 14.06 -0.03 -10.96
N ASN A 1059 12.88 -0.58 -10.74
CA ASN A 1059 11.61 -0.03 -11.26
C ASN A 1059 11.30 1.37 -10.72
N ASN A 1060 11.55 1.64 -9.43
CA ASN A 1060 11.30 2.96 -8.86
C ASN A 1060 12.18 4.04 -9.53
N LEU A 1061 13.48 3.75 -9.70
CA LEU A 1061 14.42 4.71 -10.31
C LEU A 1061 14.19 4.89 -11.80
N THR A 1062 13.87 3.83 -12.54
CA THR A 1062 13.57 3.90 -13.98
C THR A 1062 12.26 4.65 -14.24
N ASN A 1063 11.25 4.50 -13.38
CA ASN A 1063 10.03 5.31 -13.43
C ASN A 1063 10.33 6.80 -13.19
N LEU A 1064 11.16 7.14 -12.20
CA LEU A 1064 11.54 8.55 -11.99
C LEU A 1064 12.31 9.12 -13.18
N ILE A 1065 13.16 8.33 -13.83
CA ILE A 1065 13.87 8.71 -15.06
C ILE A 1065 12.87 8.91 -16.21
N ALA A 1066 11.90 8.02 -16.40
CA ALA A 1066 10.88 8.15 -17.44
C ALA A 1066 10.00 9.39 -17.22
N ALA A 1067 9.62 9.66 -15.98
CA ALA A 1067 8.90 10.88 -15.62
C ALA A 1067 9.77 12.13 -15.83
N MET A 1068 11.07 12.06 -15.50
CA MET A 1068 12.02 13.14 -15.76
C MET A 1068 12.16 13.41 -17.26
N ALA A 1069 12.15 12.38 -18.11
CA ALA A 1069 12.21 12.57 -19.56
C ALA A 1069 11.03 13.37 -20.12
N ALA A 1070 9.86 13.33 -19.46
CA ALA A 1070 8.72 14.15 -19.83
C ALA A 1070 8.88 15.64 -19.46
N VAL A 1071 9.78 15.94 -18.53
CA VAL A 1071 10.06 17.28 -18.01
C VAL A 1071 11.31 17.84 -18.67
N ASP A 1072 12.43 17.12 -18.59
CA ASP A 1072 13.75 17.51 -19.09
C ASP A 1072 14.61 16.24 -19.33
N ILE A 1073 14.89 16.00 -20.61
CA ILE A 1073 15.63 14.82 -21.07
C ILE A 1073 17.12 14.92 -20.78
N ASP A 1074 17.71 16.12 -20.83
CA ASP A 1074 19.13 16.29 -20.54
C ASP A 1074 19.42 15.80 -19.13
N ARG A 1075 18.56 16.17 -18.19
CA ARG A 1075 18.67 15.64 -16.83
C ARG A 1075 18.32 14.17 -16.72
N ALA A 1076 17.25 13.71 -17.37
CA ALA A 1076 16.91 12.29 -17.34
C ALA A 1076 18.12 11.43 -17.77
N MET A 1077 18.87 11.89 -18.77
CA MET A 1077 20.12 11.29 -19.21
C MET A 1077 21.19 11.32 -18.13
N GLU A 1078 21.45 12.48 -17.52
CA GLU A 1078 22.41 12.58 -16.42
C GLU A 1078 22.09 11.62 -15.26
N LEU A 1079 20.82 11.59 -14.81
CA LEU A 1079 20.36 10.70 -13.75
C LEU A 1079 20.59 9.23 -14.11
N THR A 1080 20.39 8.88 -15.38
CA THR A 1080 20.64 7.53 -15.88
C THR A 1080 22.12 7.15 -15.74
N TYR A 1081 23.06 8.05 -16.06
CA TYR A 1081 24.49 7.81 -15.88
C TYR A 1081 24.96 7.85 -14.41
N LEU A 1082 24.13 8.33 -13.47
CA LEU A 1082 24.39 8.22 -12.03
C LEU A 1082 24.04 6.85 -11.43
N LEU A 1083 23.41 5.97 -12.22
CA LEU A 1083 23.06 4.62 -11.84
C LEU A 1083 24.21 3.64 -12.13
N PRO A 1084 24.28 2.51 -11.41
CA PRO A 1084 25.35 1.54 -11.60
C PRO A 1084 25.31 0.91 -13.01
N PRO A 1085 26.48 0.74 -13.67
CA PRO A 1085 26.55 0.14 -14.99
C PRO A 1085 26.15 -1.34 -15.01
N PRO A 1086 25.83 -1.89 -16.19
CA PRO A 1086 25.47 -3.30 -16.34
C PRO A 1086 26.53 -4.22 -15.76
N ASP A 1087 26.13 -5.08 -14.83
CA ASP A 1087 26.95 -6.20 -14.37
C ASP A 1087 26.71 -7.41 -15.29
N LYS A 1088 27.72 -8.25 -15.49
CA LYS A 1088 27.65 -9.45 -16.33
C LYS A 1088 26.58 -10.44 -15.85
N ASP A 1089 26.26 -10.43 -14.55
CA ASP A 1089 25.30 -11.32 -13.90
C ASP A 1089 23.85 -10.74 -13.85
N ASP A 1090 23.61 -9.50 -14.31
CA ASP A 1090 22.32 -8.79 -14.15
C ASP A 1090 21.90 -8.02 -15.42
N GLN A 1091 21.90 -8.72 -16.56
CA GLN A 1091 21.77 -8.10 -17.89
C GLN A 1091 20.34 -7.66 -18.27
N TRP A 1092 19.31 -8.18 -17.59
CA TRP A 1092 17.89 -7.96 -17.95
C TRP A 1092 17.18 -6.89 -17.11
N ASN A 1093 17.83 -6.40 -16.05
CA ASN A 1093 17.20 -5.48 -15.10
C ASN A 1093 18.18 -4.41 -14.57
N ASN A 1094 19.12 -4.02 -15.44
CA ASN A 1094 20.03 -2.93 -15.15
C ASN A 1094 19.28 -1.59 -15.29
N PRO A 1095 19.23 -0.76 -14.22
CA PRO A 1095 18.41 0.45 -14.23
C PRO A 1095 19.00 1.57 -15.11
N GLN A 1096 20.31 1.55 -15.41
CA GLN A 1096 20.91 2.47 -16.39
C GLN A 1096 20.44 2.14 -17.81
N THR A 1097 20.57 0.88 -18.23
CA THR A 1097 20.11 0.39 -19.55
C THR A 1097 18.61 0.63 -19.74
N GLU A 1098 17.82 0.33 -18.71
CA GLU A 1098 16.37 0.51 -18.75
C GLU A 1098 15.97 1.99 -18.78
N GLY A 1099 16.69 2.86 -18.06
CA GLY A 1099 16.51 4.32 -18.15
C GLY A 1099 16.78 4.86 -19.56
N GLN A 1100 17.88 4.46 -20.21
CA GLN A 1100 18.19 4.85 -21.59
C GLN A 1100 17.10 4.38 -22.57
N ARG A 1101 16.59 3.15 -22.40
CA ARG A 1101 15.49 2.59 -23.18
C ARG A 1101 14.21 3.42 -23.05
N LEU A 1102 13.82 3.75 -21.83
CA LEU A 1102 12.60 4.52 -21.54
C LEU A 1102 12.68 5.94 -22.10
N ILE A 1103 13.84 6.59 -22.00
CA ILE A 1103 14.07 7.92 -22.61
C ILE A 1103 13.92 7.82 -24.13
N ALA A 1104 14.59 6.86 -24.78
CA ALA A 1104 14.48 6.67 -26.22
C ALA A 1104 13.02 6.38 -26.65
N GLN A 1105 12.30 5.54 -25.89
CA GLN A 1105 10.88 5.25 -26.12
C GLN A 1105 10.02 6.52 -26.00
N TYR A 1106 10.25 7.35 -24.99
CA TYR A 1106 9.53 8.61 -24.83
C TYR A 1106 9.75 9.51 -26.04
N VAL A 1107 11.01 9.72 -26.46
CA VAL A 1107 11.35 10.58 -27.60
C VAL A 1107 10.76 10.09 -28.92
N LEU A 1108 10.76 8.78 -29.18
CA LEU A 1108 10.28 8.21 -30.44
C LEU A 1108 8.75 8.26 -30.64
N LEU A 1109 7.98 8.37 -29.56
CA LEU A 1109 6.51 8.42 -29.65
C LEU A 1109 5.99 9.81 -29.97
N SER A 1110 4.85 9.88 -30.67
CA SER A 1110 4.17 11.14 -30.96
C SER A 1110 3.57 11.78 -29.70
N ASP A 1111 3.35 13.09 -29.71
CA ASP A 1111 2.71 13.81 -28.59
C ASP A 1111 1.33 13.26 -28.24
N ALA A 1112 0.54 12.86 -29.25
CA ALA A 1112 -0.78 12.29 -29.03
C ALA A 1112 -0.71 10.99 -28.21
N GLU A 1113 0.30 10.16 -28.48
CA GLU A 1113 0.48 8.86 -27.83
C GLU A 1113 1.08 8.98 -26.45
N ARG A 1114 2.00 9.94 -26.27
CA ARG A 1114 2.49 10.31 -24.94
C ARG A 1114 1.34 10.77 -24.05
N ARG A 1115 0.34 11.44 -24.62
CA ARG A 1115 -0.83 11.93 -23.89
C ARG A 1115 -1.87 10.85 -23.61
N SER A 1116 -2.02 9.86 -24.48
CA SER A 1116 -3.05 8.82 -24.33
C SER A 1116 -2.63 7.65 -23.42
N LYS A 1117 -1.33 7.33 -23.35
CA LYS A 1117 -0.85 6.19 -22.54
C LYS A 1117 -0.85 6.49 -21.05
N SER A 1118 -1.18 5.48 -20.24
CA SER A 1118 -0.96 5.53 -18.80
C SER A 1118 0.55 5.58 -18.51
N PHE A 1119 0.99 6.32 -17.48
CA PHE A 1119 2.40 6.32 -17.06
C PHE A 1119 2.90 4.88 -16.77
N ARG A 1120 2.03 4.05 -16.20
CA ARG A 1120 2.32 2.65 -15.87
C ARG A 1120 2.50 1.72 -17.08
N ASP A 1121 2.13 2.17 -18.26
CA ASP A 1121 2.35 1.41 -19.50
C ASP A 1121 3.72 1.70 -20.14
N TRP A 1122 4.48 2.66 -19.60
CA TRP A 1122 5.84 2.98 -20.08
C TRP A 1122 6.87 1.92 -19.66
N ASP A 1123 6.75 1.36 -18.46
CA ASP A 1123 7.63 0.31 -17.91
C ASP A 1123 7.43 -1.05 -18.58
N LYS A 1124 6.29 -1.28 -19.24
CA LYS A 1124 6.04 -2.54 -19.94
C LYS A 1124 6.92 -2.60 -21.19
N SER A 1125 7.90 -3.50 -21.21
CA SER A 1125 8.64 -3.87 -22.44
C SER A 1125 7.71 -4.35 -23.56
N ASN A 1126 6.52 -4.84 -23.19
CA ASN A 1126 5.41 -5.20 -24.08
C ASN A 1126 4.51 -4.00 -24.47
N GLY A 1127 4.68 -2.81 -23.89
CA GLY A 1127 3.87 -1.61 -24.13
C GLY A 1127 4.04 -0.99 -25.53
N TRP A 1128 4.84 -1.65 -26.35
CA TRP A 1128 5.06 -1.42 -27.76
C TRP A 1128 4.30 -2.47 -28.64
N GLN A 1129 3.60 -3.48 -28.11
CA GLN A 1129 2.70 -4.37 -28.90
C GLN A 1129 1.25 -3.85 -28.91
#